data_AF-A0ABD0TS48-F1
#
_entry.id   AF-A0ABD0TS48-F1
#
_cell.length_a   1.000
_cell.length_b   1.000
_cell.length_c   1.000
_cell.angle_alpha   90.00
_cell.angle_beta   90.00
_cell.angle_gamma   90.00
#
_symmetry.space_group_name_H-M   'P 1'
#
loop_
_entity.id
_entity.type
_entity.pdbx_description
1 polymer ?
#
loop_
_entity_poly.entity_id
_entity_poly.type
_entity_poly.pdbx_seq_one_letter_code
_entity_poly.pdbx_strand_id
1 'polypeptide(L)'
;MGSTHTYIFVIITIKALFVLGGEKFDDVEASCNATNSDRVEYEYNTDVVNSEHIITYKGYFSRSTRENYVSAALKNAGVSNWTLLQRNNPAKEYPSDFDVIVLEDGRRRALEALRDHPAVRRVTAQRQVQRTIKYVREDDCGPAGCVYTGWRNHRARDLNSLRRPRENGYTSRKLLRTVPRQITSVLKADLLWSLGVTGEGIRVAVFDTGLARHHPHFGRVRERTDWTGEHTLDDALGHGTFVAGVIASRADCLGFAPDADLHIFRVFTDNQVSYTSWFLDAFNYAIMRKIDVLNLSIGGPDFMDHPFVDKVWELSANKVIIVSAIGNDGPLYGTLNNPADQMDVIGVGGIGFDDRIAKFSSRGMTTWELPYGYGRMKPDIVTYGSGVRGSSVTGGCRSLSGTSVASPVVAGAIALLASGVPRQHLTPAAVKQALCITARRLAGPNMFEQGHGKLDLISAYQFLREYEPQASLSPPYIDLTECQYMWPYCTQPLYFSAQPTIANVTVINGLGVSGQVKEVSWHPHLPHGVLLAVAVQHSEFLWPWSGWLALSFTVLEKGADFDGVVEGHVNVTIESHGDIGEKTMRNQTLMLPIRARVIPVPVRSRRLLWDQFHSLRYPGGYFPRDDLRAKHDPLDWHADHVHTNFRDMYRRLREHGFYLEVMGSPLTCIDPALYGALLLVDPEDEYFPEEMAALKKAVDAGMSLVVFADWYNASLLRHVKFYDENTRQWWIPETGGSNVPALNDLLSMYQVALGDRVFEGSFKLGGHPMYYASGTHIHSFPEHGVLITAQLTDQGHQIMTGEKPSTGGGTPGSGPTVDVPILGLLQTDGETRDYTNDTIDKLPKSGRLVVYGDSSCLEGGAARPCHWLLLAALQYALVGHLPSSLKEAAVPLQNRVRDVHIIPSELPQRAEGGRLHMYSRVLSSDGSGPRAAPSCDRPEPAPPQPVHAPPAARTLAPHHPPTDPKSIGAPEIEGTEPAPRAWRGAGAAPSRYYAAAEPPPASLYSRAGTLLAIAATVYCLTALWKRCGRKLRRRRLMSLAT
;
A
#
# COMPACT_ATOMS: atom_id res chain seq x y z
N MET A 1 5.22 63.85 -61.11
CA MET A 1 5.21 62.71 -62.05
C MET A 1 5.86 61.51 -61.38
N GLY A 2 5.23 60.35 -61.47
CA GLY A 2 5.94 59.07 -61.29
C GLY A 2 5.62 58.23 -60.06
N SER A 3 4.64 58.59 -59.23
CA SER A 3 4.00 57.65 -58.29
C SER A 3 2.92 56.85 -59.03
N THR A 4 3.30 56.00 -59.98
CA THR A 4 2.34 55.16 -60.74
C THR A 4 2.90 53.84 -61.30
N HIS A 5 4.12 53.40 -60.93
CA HIS A 5 4.64 52.09 -61.37
C HIS A 5 4.91 51.04 -60.29
N THR A 6 4.85 51.39 -59.00
CA THR A 6 5.01 50.40 -57.92
C THR A 6 3.67 49.84 -57.41
N TYR A 7 2.56 50.54 -57.67
CA TYR A 7 1.22 50.15 -57.21
C TYR A 7 0.53 49.10 -58.11
N ILE A 8 0.94 48.95 -59.38
CA ILE A 8 0.33 47.97 -60.29
C ILE A 8 0.97 46.57 -60.12
N PHE A 9 2.24 46.48 -59.72
CA PHE A 9 2.89 45.18 -59.50
C PHE A 9 2.45 44.50 -58.21
N VAL A 10 2.12 45.28 -57.16
CA VAL A 10 1.66 44.77 -55.86
C VAL A 10 0.18 44.34 -55.88
N ILE A 11 -0.66 44.97 -56.70
CA ILE A 11 -2.08 44.59 -56.79
C ILE A 11 -2.28 43.32 -57.66
N ILE A 12 -1.42 43.07 -58.64
CA ILE A 12 -1.50 41.84 -59.46
C ILE A 12 -0.92 40.62 -58.72
N THR A 13 0.02 40.77 -57.79
CA THR A 13 0.50 39.65 -56.94
C THR A 13 -0.43 39.35 -55.76
N ILE A 14 -1.18 40.32 -55.24
CA ILE A 14 -2.12 40.10 -54.13
C ILE A 14 -3.44 39.46 -54.61
N LYS A 15 -3.85 39.62 -55.88
CA LYS A 15 -5.02 38.91 -56.44
C LYS A 15 -4.73 37.49 -56.93
N ALA A 16 -3.48 37.10 -57.16
CA ALA A 16 -3.12 35.73 -57.50
C ALA A 16 -2.95 34.80 -56.27
N LEU A 17 -2.85 35.37 -55.06
CA LEU A 17 -2.72 34.62 -53.80
C LEU A 17 -4.05 34.41 -53.05
N PHE A 18 -5.16 34.99 -53.54
CA PHE A 18 -6.49 34.85 -52.92
C PHE A 18 -7.43 33.85 -53.63
N VAL A 19 -6.94 33.05 -54.60
CA VAL A 19 -7.77 32.06 -55.33
C VAL A 19 -7.31 30.60 -55.19
N LEU A 20 -6.27 30.30 -54.41
CA LEU A 20 -5.91 28.90 -54.08
C LEU A 20 -5.61 28.75 -52.59
N GLY A 21 -6.65 28.97 -51.78
CA GLY A 21 -6.67 28.67 -50.35
C GLY A 21 -7.79 27.67 -50.05
N GLY A 22 -7.63 26.44 -50.51
CA GLY A 22 -8.40 25.28 -50.08
C GLY A 22 -7.43 24.21 -49.59
N GLU A 23 -7.72 23.66 -48.41
CA GLU A 23 -7.14 22.48 -47.76
C GLU A 23 -5.98 22.68 -46.74
N LYS A 24 -6.41 22.67 -45.47
CA LYS A 24 -5.86 22.04 -44.25
C LYS A 24 -4.34 22.12 -43.99
N PHE A 25 -3.98 23.00 -43.06
CA PHE A 25 -2.75 22.93 -42.26
C PHE A 25 -3.06 23.25 -40.78
N ASP A 26 -3.97 22.48 -40.18
CA ASP A 26 -4.17 22.44 -38.72
C ASP A 26 -3.79 21.03 -38.26
N ASP A 27 -2.52 20.80 -37.88
CA ASP A 27 -2.16 19.63 -37.04
C ASP A 27 -0.74 19.63 -36.43
N VAL A 28 0.05 20.71 -36.53
CA VAL A 28 1.46 20.68 -36.03
C VAL A 28 1.77 21.68 -34.91
N GLU A 29 0.84 22.58 -34.53
CA GLU A 29 1.10 23.59 -33.48
C GLU A 29 0.32 23.38 -32.17
N ALA A 30 -0.50 22.33 -32.04
CA ALA A 30 -1.30 22.07 -30.84
C ALA A 30 -0.59 21.25 -29.73
N SER A 31 0.61 20.69 -29.96
CA SER A 31 1.23 19.75 -29.01
C SER A 31 2.15 20.36 -27.95
N CYS A 32 2.32 21.68 -27.91
CA CYS A 32 3.37 22.31 -27.09
C CYS A 32 2.89 23.08 -25.84
N ASN A 33 1.60 23.05 -25.49
CA ASN A 33 1.10 23.82 -24.32
C ASN A 33 0.08 23.10 -23.42
N ALA A 34 -0.08 21.78 -23.54
CA ALA A 34 -0.94 21.01 -22.64
C ALA A 34 -0.09 20.30 -21.58
N THR A 35 -0.21 20.73 -20.32
CA THR A 35 0.23 19.99 -19.13
C THR A 35 -0.76 18.87 -18.81
N ASN A 36 -1.14 18.07 -19.81
CA ASN A 36 -2.13 17.02 -19.63
C ASN A 36 -1.37 15.72 -19.33
N SER A 37 -1.39 15.28 -18.07
CA SER A 37 -0.98 13.95 -17.65
C SER A 37 -2.20 13.04 -17.60
N ASP A 38 -2.03 11.81 -18.10
CA ASP A 38 -3.01 10.76 -17.87
C ASP A 38 -2.61 9.95 -16.63
N ARG A 39 -3.52 9.81 -15.68
CA ARG A 39 -3.40 8.86 -14.57
C ARG A 39 -3.76 7.47 -15.07
N VAL A 40 -2.92 6.50 -14.72
CA VAL A 40 -3.15 5.10 -15.02
C VAL A 40 -3.87 4.46 -13.85
N GLU A 41 -5.12 4.07 -14.08
CA GLU A 41 -5.94 3.30 -13.15
C GLU A 41 -5.97 1.84 -13.59
N TYR A 42 -6.03 0.94 -12.61
CA TYR A 42 -6.11 -0.50 -12.84
C TYR A 42 -7.37 -1.04 -12.19
N GLU A 43 -8.11 -1.83 -12.93
CA GLU A 43 -9.08 -2.77 -12.36
C GLU A 43 -8.47 -4.16 -12.50
N TYR A 44 -8.38 -4.90 -11.40
CA TYR A 44 -7.73 -6.20 -11.35
C TYR A 44 -8.74 -7.27 -10.95
N ASN A 45 -8.77 -8.36 -11.72
CA ASN A 45 -9.65 -9.49 -11.50
C ASN A 45 -8.83 -10.79 -11.63
N THR A 46 -9.11 -11.81 -10.81
CA THR A 46 -8.39 -13.10 -10.85
C THR A 46 -9.33 -14.31 -10.78
N ASP A 47 -8.94 -15.35 -11.50
CA ASP A 47 -9.84 -16.28 -12.16
C ASP A 47 -9.42 -17.74 -12.06
N VAL A 48 -10.10 -18.63 -11.35
CA VAL A 48 -9.80 -20.09 -11.46
C VAL A 48 -10.36 -20.75 -12.74
N VAL A 49 -9.49 -21.26 -13.59
CA VAL A 49 -9.92 -22.00 -14.78
C VAL A 49 -10.38 -23.41 -14.38
N ASN A 50 -11.70 -23.61 -14.24
CA ASN A 50 -12.32 -24.81 -13.66
C ASN A 50 -11.81 -26.18 -14.16
N SER A 51 -11.47 -26.31 -15.44
CA SER A 51 -11.00 -27.56 -16.05
C SER A 51 -9.49 -27.74 -15.95
N GLU A 52 -8.73 -26.69 -15.65
CA GLU A 52 -7.28 -26.64 -15.77
C GLU A 52 -6.59 -26.59 -14.40
N HIS A 53 -5.58 -27.43 -14.23
CA HIS A 53 -4.80 -27.47 -12.99
C HIS A 53 -3.30 -27.43 -13.32
N ILE A 54 -2.56 -26.65 -12.53
CA ILE A 54 -1.10 -26.59 -12.60
C ILE A 54 -0.55 -27.70 -11.72
N ILE A 55 0.22 -28.59 -12.33
CA ILE A 55 1.04 -29.58 -11.64
C ILE A 55 2.44 -28.99 -11.55
N THR A 56 2.92 -28.75 -10.34
CA THR A 56 4.33 -28.35 -10.10
C THR A 56 5.13 -29.55 -9.62
N TYR A 57 6.35 -29.69 -10.11
CA TYR A 57 7.25 -30.80 -9.84
C TYR A 57 8.38 -30.35 -8.91
N LYS A 58 9.04 -31.31 -8.24
CA LYS A 58 10.18 -31.04 -7.36
C LYS A 58 11.49 -30.68 -8.10
N GLY A 59 11.47 -30.67 -9.43
CA GLY A 59 12.64 -30.37 -10.26
C GLY A 59 12.25 -30.16 -11.72
N TYR A 60 13.26 -29.83 -12.55
CA TYR A 60 13.10 -29.62 -13.98
C TYR A 60 13.21 -30.93 -14.74
N PHE A 61 12.16 -31.28 -15.49
CA PHE A 61 12.07 -32.53 -16.22
C PHE A 61 11.76 -32.29 -17.69
N SER A 62 12.18 -33.23 -18.54
CA SER A 62 11.80 -33.23 -19.95
C SER A 62 10.29 -33.44 -20.10
N ARG A 63 9.73 -33.08 -21.26
CA ARG A 63 8.30 -33.29 -21.54
C ARG A 63 7.89 -34.76 -21.43
N SER A 64 8.65 -35.68 -22.03
CA SER A 64 8.33 -37.10 -21.98
C SER A 64 8.37 -37.66 -20.56
N THR A 65 9.29 -37.19 -19.71
CA THR A 65 9.36 -37.60 -18.30
C THR A 65 8.14 -37.13 -17.50
N ARG A 66 7.72 -35.86 -17.67
CA ARG A 66 6.54 -35.34 -16.97
C ARG A 66 5.25 -36.01 -17.43
N GLU A 67 5.09 -36.22 -18.74
CA GLU A 67 3.98 -36.99 -19.32
C GLU A 67 3.90 -38.40 -18.70
N ASN A 68 5.03 -39.07 -18.50
CA ASN A 68 5.09 -40.39 -17.86
C ASN A 68 4.66 -40.33 -16.38
N TYR A 69 5.07 -39.31 -15.62
CA TYR A 69 4.65 -39.14 -14.22
C TYR A 69 3.13 -38.94 -14.10
N VAL A 70 2.57 -38.08 -14.93
CA VAL A 70 1.12 -37.83 -14.96
C VAL A 70 0.37 -39.08 -15.39
N SER A 71 0.83 -39.76 -16.44
CA SER A 71 0.22 -41.01 -16.92
C SER A 71 0.25 -42.11 -15.86
N ALA A 72 1.37 -42.29 -15.16
CA ALA A 72 1.51 -43.28 -14.10
C ALA A 72 0.55 -43.00 -12.93
N ALA A 73 0.47 -41.75 -12.47
CA ALA A 73 -0.42 -41.35 -11.38
C ALA A 73 -1.90 -41.60 -11.74
N LEU A 74 -2.32 -41.16 -12.93
CA LEU A 74 -3.72 -41.24 -13.35
C LEU A 74 -4.15 -42.65 -13.75
N LYS A 75 -3.26 -43.46 -14.32
CA LYS A 75 -3.52 -44.88 -14.61
C LYS A 75 -3.76 -45.67 -13.33
N ASN A 76 -2.97 -45.41 -12.27
CA ASN A 76 -3.15 -46.05 -10.97
C ASN A 76 -4.51 -45.67 -10.33
N ALA A 77 -5.01 -44.46 -10.62
CA ALA A 77 -6.30 -43.97 -10.13
C ALA A 77 -7.51 -44.39 -11.00
N GLY A 78 -7.28 -45.10 -12.11
CA GLY A 78 -8.33 -45.49 -13.06
C GLY A 78 -8.93 -44.31 -13.84
N VAL A 79 -8.18 -43.21 -14.01
CA VAL A 79 -8.63 -42.00 -14.73
C VAL A 79 -8.07 -42.03 -16.16
N SER A 80 -8.95 -42.06 -17.16
CA SER A 80 -8.58 -42.19 -18.58
C SER A 80 -8.80 -40.92 -19.41
N ASN A 81 -9.72 -40.03 -19.02
CA ASN A 81 -10.04 -38.80 -19.77
C ASN A 81 -9.27 -37.59 -19.20
N TRP A 82 -8.07 -37.36 -19.71
CA TRP A 82 -7.23 -36.21 -19.35
C TRP A 82 -6.35 -35.80 -20.53
N THR A 83 -6.00 -34.51 -20.60
CA THR A 83 -5.05 -34.00 -21.60
C THR A 83 -4.08 -33.01 -20.95
N LEU A 84 -2.84 -32.97 -21.44
CA LEU A 84 -1.88 -31.93 -21.07
C LEU A 84 -1.90 -30.83 -22.12
N LEU A 85 -2.02 -29.58 -21.67
CA LEU A 85 -1.95 -28.42 -22.56
C LEU A 85 -0.55 -28.31 -23.15
N GLN A 86 -0.48 -28.16 -24.47
CA GLN A 86 0.80 -28.00 -25.15
C GLN A 86 1.34 -26.59 -24.98
N ARG A 87 2.59 -26.49 -24.54
CA ARG A 87 3.35 -25.24 -24.50
C ARG A 87 3.86 -24.90 -25.90
N ASN A 88 3.21 -23.96 -26.57
CA ASN A 88 3.60 -23.47 -27.90
C ASN A 88 4.23 -22.08 -27.81
N ASN A 89 5.31 -21.97 -27.04
CA ASN A 89 6.03 -20.74 -26.76
C ASN A 89 7.56 -21.00 -26.77
N PRO A 90 8.40 -19.96 -26.65
CA PRO A 90 9.86 -20.12 -26.68
C PRO A 90 10.43 -21.05 -25.59
N ALA A 91 9.69 -21.32 -24.50
CA ALA A 91 10.11 -22.22 -23.43
C ALA A 91 9.88 -23.71 -23.75
N LYS A 92 9.25 -24.05 -24.88
CA LYS A 92 8.94 -25.44 -25.30
C LYS A 92 10.18 -26.33 -25.40
N GLU A 93 11.31 -25.76 -25.81
CA GLU A 93 12.56 -26.50 -26.05
C GLU A 93 13.33 -26.84 -24.77
N TYR A 94 12.90 -26.28 -23.63
CA TYR A 94 13.60 -26.41 -22.37
C TYR A 94 12.84 -27.32 -21.38
N PRO A 95 13.57 -28.00 -20.47
CA PRO A 95 12.94 -28.67 -19.32
C PRO A 95 12.05 -27.70 -18.54
N SER A 96 10.99 -28.23 -17.94
CA SER A 96 10.06 -27.47 -17.12
C SER A 96 9.83 -28.15 -15.78
N ASP A 97 9.50 -27.36 -14.80
CA ASP A 97 9.10 -27.79 -13.46
C ASP A 97 7.59 -27.73 -13.25
N PHE A 98 6.80 -27.46 -14.29
CA PHE A 98 5.35 -27.52 -14.20
C PHE A 98 4.68 -27.95 -15.52
N ASP A 99 3.46 -28.49 -15.44
CA ASP A 99 2.54 -28.77 -16.56
C ASP A 99 1.14 -28.24 -16.23
N VAL A 100 0.33 -28.00 -17.26
CA VAL A 100 -1.11 -27.72 -17.10
C VAL A 100 -1.92 -28.91 -17.62
N ILE A 101 -2.74 -29.47 -16.75
CA ILE A 101 -3.62 -30.61 -17.06
C ILE A 101 -5.08 -30.15 -17.18
N VAL A 102 -5.76 -30.64 -18.20
CA VAL A 102 -7.21 -30.49 -18.38
C VAL A 102 -7.90 -31.77 -17.91
N LEU A 103 -8.83 -31.62 -16.97
CA LEU A 103 -9.62 -32.70 -16.38
C LEU A 103 -11.11 -32.47 -16.59
N GLU A 104 -11.74 -33.33 -17.39
CA GLU A 104 -13.18 -33.29 -17.69
C GLU A 104 -14.00 -34.12 -16.67
N ASP A 105 -13.59 -35.37 -16.39
CA ASP A 105 -14.30 -36.32 -15.50
C ASP A 105 -13.38 -36.89 -14.39
N GLY A 106 -13.97 -37.33 -13.26
CA GLY A 106 -13.20 -38.00 -12.18
C GLY A 106 -12.25 -37.09 -11.39
N ARG A 107 -12.45 -35.77 -11.45
CA ARG A 107 -11.55 -34.72 -10.96
C ARG A 107 -10.97 -34.97 -9.57
N ARG A 108 -11.80 -35.36 -8.58
CA ARG A 108 -11.32 -35.55 -7.20
C ARG A 108 -10.25 -36.65 -7.10
N ARG A 109 -10.52 -37.83 -7.67
CA ARG A 109 -9.59 -38.97 -7.65
C ARG A 109 -8.31 -38.66 -8.43
N ALA A 110 -8.44 -37.95 -9.56
CA ALA A 110 -7.29 -37.52 -10.36
C ALA A 110 -6.37 -36.58 -9.58
N LEU A 111 -6.95 -35.59 -8.90
CA LEU A 111 -6.19 -34.61 -8.12
C LEU A 111 -5.52 -35.24 -6.89
N GLU A 112 -6.19 -36.14 -6.19
CA GLU A 112 -5.61 -36.90 -5.07
C GLU A 112 -4.41 -37.73 -5.54
N ALA A 113 -4.57 -38.51 -6.60
CA ALA A 113 -3.49 -39.35 -7.14
C ALA A 113 -2.27 -38.54 -7.62
N LEU A 114 -2.49 -37.36 -8.19
CA LEU A 114 -1.40 -36.46 -8.59
C LEU A 114 -0.70 -35.85 -7.38
N ARG A 115 -1.43 -35.49 -6.32
CA ARG A 115 -0.86 -34.95 -5.07
C ARG A 115 -0.02 -35.99 -4.34
N ASP A 116 -0.38 -37.26 -4.41
CA ASP A 116 0.34 -38.36 -3.77
C ASP A 116 1.61 -38.79 -4.54
N HIS A 117 1.78 -38.35 -5.79
CA HIS A 117 2.92 -38.75 -6.60
C HIS A 117 4.24 -38.15 -6.07
N PRO A 118 5.31 -38.94 -5.84
CA PRO A 118 6.50 -38.50 -5.13
C PRO A 118 7.29 -37.38 -5.83
N ALA A 119 7.21 -37.28 -7.15
CA ALA A 119 7.85 -36.22 -7.93
C ALA A 119 7.04 -34.91 -8.01
N VAL A 120 5.75 -34.95 -7.66
CA VAL A 120 4.87 -33.78 -7.66
C VAL A 120 5.11 -33.01 -6.34
N ARG A 121 5.25 -31.68 -6.45
CA ARG A 121 5.35 -30.77 -5.32
C ARG A 121 3.97 -30.29 -4.90
N ARG A 122 3.15 -29.87 -5.87
CA ARG A 122 1.81 -29.31 -5.62
C ARG A 122 0.93 -29.44 -6.86
N VAL A 123 -0.37 -29.57 -6.64
CA VAL A 123 -1.40 -29.44 -7.67
C VAL A 123 -2.36 -28.34 -7.28
N THR A 124 -2.38 -27.27 -8.05
CA THR A 124 -3.24 -26.08 -7.83
C THR A 124 -4.13 -25.86 -9.03
N ALA A 125 -5.24 -25.16 -8.83
CA ALA A 125 -6.05 -24.76 -9.98
C ALA A 125 -5.30 -23.67 -10.77
N GLN A 126 -5.39 -23.72 -12.09
CA GLN A 126 -4.85 -22.69 -12.97
C GLN A 126 -5.61 -21.39 -12.71
N ARG A 127 -4.89 -20.27 -12.60
CA ARG A 127 -5.52 -18.96 -12.53
C ARG A 127 -5.32 -18.17 -13.82
N GLN A 128 -6.35 -17.45 -14.21
CA GLN A 128 -6.37 -16.36 -15.17
C GLN A 128 -6.37 -15.05 -14.38
N VAL A 129 -5.88 -14.00 -14.99
CA VAL A 129 -5.80 -12.66 -14.43
C VAL A 129 -6.27 -11.71 -15.51
N GLN A 130 -7.32 -10.96 -15.26
CA GLN A 130 -7.77 -9.89 -16.13
C GLN A 130 -7.45 -8.53 -15.51
N ARG A 131 -6.87 -7.63 -16.29
CA ARG A 131 -6.50 -6.30 -15.82
C ARG A 131 -6.96 -5.23 -16.79
N THR A 132 -7.88 -4.37 -16.42
CA THR A 132 -8.25 -3.24 -17.29
C THR A 132 -7.43 -2.01 -16.94
N ILE A 133 -6.53 -1.61 -17.84
CA ILE A 133 -5.81 -0.34 -17.78
C ILE A 133 -6.72 0.78 -18.31
N LYS A 134 -7.02 1.75 -17.45
CA LYS A 134 -7.76 2.97 -17.83
C LYS A 134 -6.84 4.18 -17.73
N TYR A 135 -6.84 5.00 -18.79
CA TYR A 135 -6.12 6.28 -18.81
C TYR A 135 -7.13 7.39 -18.54
N VAL A 136 -7.04 7.99 -17.36
CA VAL A 136 -7.94 9.07 -16.91
C VAL A 136 -7.17 10.38 -16.93
N ARG A 137 -7.69 11.40 -17.63
CA ARG A 137 -7.08 12.73 -17.64
C ARG A 137 -7.12 13.31 -16.23
N GLU A 138 -6.00 13.84 -15.74
CA GLU A 138 -5.93 14.43 -14.39
C GLU A 138 -6.89 15.62 -14.17
N ASP A 139 -7.40 16.24 -15.25
CA ASP A 139 -8.37 17.35 -15.21
C ASP A 139 -9.86 16.90 -15.12
N ASP A 140 -10.17 15.64 -15.46
CA ASP A 140 -11.54 15.09 -15.48
C ASP A 140 -11.85 14.35 -14.17
N CYS A 141 -11.86 15.06 -13.05
CA CYS A 141 -12.62 14.58 -11.88
C CYS A 141 -14.10 14.79 -12.20
N GLY A 142 -14.80 13.71 -12.54
CA GLY A 142 -16.21 13.73 -12.96
C GLY A 142 -17.19 14.40 -11.97
N PRO A 143 -18.49 14.43 -12.29
CA PRO A 143 -19.52 15.17 -11.52
C PRO A 143 -19.70 14.67 -10.07
N ALA A 144 -19.10 13.54 -9.69
CA ALA A 144 -19.02 13.07 -8.32
C ALA A 144 -17.99 13.82 -7.45
N GLY A 145 -17.24 14.77 -7.99
CA GLY A 145 -16.37 15.66 -7.23
C GLY A 145 -15.17 14.96 -6.58
N CYS A 146 -14.13 15.73 -6.27
CA CYS A 146 -13.13 15.27 -5.32
C CYS A 146 -13.80 15.18 -3.94
N VAL A 147 -14.40 14.03 -3.58
CA VAL A 147 -14.91 13.76 -2.23
C VAL A 147 -13.73 13.51 -1.29
N TYR A 148 -12.87 14.51 -1.12
CA TYR A 148 -11.95 14.69 0.00
C TYR A 148 -11.59 16.18 0.08
N THR A 149 -12.62 17.03 0.20
CA THR A 149 -12.51 18.44 0.58
C THR A 149 -12.43 18.61 2.11
N GLY A 150 -11.81 17.65 2.82
CA GLY A 150 -11.64 17.70 4.28
C GLY A 150 -10.38 18.42 4.78
N TRP A 151 -9.40 18.72 3.92
CA TRP A 151 -8.11 19.35 4.34
C TRP A 151 -7.82 20.68 3.62
N ARG A 152 -8.87 21.38 3.19
CA ARG A 152 -8.83 22.83 2.93
C ARG A 152 -9.89 23.50 3.82
N ASN A 153 -9.58 23.69 5.10
CA ASN A 153 -9.92 24.88 5.90
C ASN A 153 -9.86 24.60 7.41
N HIS A 154 -8.74 24.96 8.03
CA HIS A 154 -8.79 25.53 9.36
C HIS A 154 -8.17 26.94 9.34
N ARG A 155 -9.11 27.90 9.32
CA ARG A 155 -9.02 29.29 9.83
C ARG A 155 -8.11 30.28 9.09
N ALA A 156 -8.61 30.80 7.99
CA ALA A 156 -8.71 32.26 7.86
C ALA A 156 -10.01 32.68 8.57
N ARG A 157 -9.90 33.15 9.83
CA ARG A 157 -10.97 33.92 10.48
C ARG A 157 -10.64 35.40 10.28
N ASP A 158 -11.67 36.13 9.89
CA ASP A 158 -11.70 37.59 9.77
C ASP A 158 -10.99 38.31 10.90
N LEU A 159 -10.00 39.12 10.53
CA LEU A 159 -9.53 40.26 11.31
C LEU A 159 -9.42 41.46 10.37
N ASN A 160 -10.55 42.15 10.19
CA ASN A 160 -10.55 43.57 9.86
C ASN A 160 -9.97 44.33 11.07
N SER A 161 -8.64 44.47 11.15
CA SER A 161 -8.02 45.63 11.78
C SER A 161 -6.54 45.78 11.36
N LEU A 162 -6.30 46.88 10.63
CA LEU A 162 -5.10 47.71 10.60
C LEU A 162 -3.80 47.15 11.23
N ARG A 163 -2.89 46.65 10.40
CA ARG A 163 -1.46 47.07 10.36
C ARG A 163 -0.71 46.36 9.23
N ARG A 164 -0.22 47.15 8.26
CA ARG A 164 0.77 46.70 7.26
C ARG A 164 2.15 46.55 7.91
N PRO A 165 2.87 45.44 7.69
CA PRO A 165 4.32 45.48 7.57
C PRO A 165 4.71 45.34 6.08
N ARG A 166 5.71 46.14 5.68
CA ARG A 166 6.25 46.25 4.32
C ARG A 166 6.68 44.90 3.72
N GLU A 167 6.15 44.58 2.55
CA GLU A 167 6.75 43.61 1.63
C GLU A 167 7.96 44.22 0.91
N ASN A 168 9.09 43.53 0.96
CA ASN A 168 10.11 43.52 -0.09
C ASN A 168 10.65 42.08 -0.15
N GLY A 169 10.20 41.28 -1.11
CA GLY A 169 10.60 39.87 -1.19
C GLY A 169 10.03 39.10 -2.40
N TYR A 170 10.57 39.36 -3.58
CA TYR A 170 10.69 38.48 -4.76
C TYR A 170 9.53 37.48 -5.08
N THR A 171 8.63 37.91 -5.97
CA THR A 171 7.67 37.08 -6.73
C THR A 171 8.29 36.19 -7.83
N SER A 172 9.62 36.05 -7.89
CA SER A 172 10.31 35.29 -8.96
C SER A 172 10.41 33.78 -8.71
N ARG A 173 10.04 33.25 -7.53
CA ARG A 173 10.17 31.80 -7.22
C ARG A 173 9.05 30.90 -7.74
N LYS A 174 7.92 31.45 -8.22
CA LYS A 174 6.81 30.63 -8.76
C LYS A 174 6.95 30.30 -10.26
N LEU A 175 7.72 31.08 -11.01
CA LEU A 175 7.83 30.94 -12.48
C LEU A 175 8.96 30.00 -12.98
N LEU A 176 9.81 29.49 -12.08
CA LEU A 176 10.88 28.53 -12.42
C LEU A 176 10.49 27.04 -12.20
N ARG A 177 9.23 26.77 -11.84
CA ARG A 177 8.71 25.40 -11.60
C ARG A 177 8.05 24.75 -12.83
N THR A 178 7.99 25.42 -13.97
CA THR A 178 7.24 24.98 -15.17
C THR A 178 8.10 24.51 -16.34
N VAL A 179 9.43 24.37 -16.19
CA VAL A 179 10.22 23.61 -17.19
C VAL A 179 10.02 22.12 -16.87
N PRO A 180 9.41 21.31 -17.76
CA PRO A 180 9.29 19.87 -17.54
C PRO A 180 10.70 19.29 -17.40
N ARG A 181 11.10 18.96 -16.18
CA ARG A 181 12.40 18.37 -15.92
C ARG A 181 12.32 16.91 -16.25
N GLN A 182 13.23 16.46 -17.10
CA GLN A 182 13.37 15.05 -17.38
C GLN A 182 13.81 14.31 -16.11
N ILE A 183 13.15 13.19 -15.82
CA ILE A 183 13.33 12.42 -14.59
C ILE A 183 14.78 11.97 -14.37
N THR A 184 15.48 11.63 -15.45
CA THR A 184 16.89 11.25 -15.46
C THR A 184 17.78 12.37 -14.91
N SER A 185 17.55 13.62 -15.32
CA SER A 185 18.29 14.77 -14.79
C SER A 185 17.94 15.08 -13.33
N VAL A 186 16.69 14.87 -12.92
CA VAL A 186 16.27 15.11 -11.53
C VAL A 186 16.92 14.10 -10.58
N LEU A 187 17.09 12.86 -11.02
CA LEU A 187 17.80 11.79 -10.30
C LEU A 187 19.30 11.75 -10.61
N LYS A 188 19.85 12.74 -11.32
CA LYS A 188 21.28 12.90 -11.64
C LYS A 188 21.92 11.75 -12.45
N ALA A 189 21.15 11.08 -13.30
CA ALA A 189 21.66 10.02 -14.17
C ALA A 189 22.71 10.53 -15.18
N ASP A 190 22.64 11.82 -15.55
CA ASP A 190 23.58 12.50 -16.43
C ASP A 190 25.03 12.48 -15.91
N LEU A 191 25.21 12.47 -14.58
CA LEU A 191 26.53 12.32 -13.98
C LEU A 191 27.13 10.94 -14.28
N LEU A 192 26.33 9.88 -14.19
CA LEU A 192 26.79 8.51 -14.48
C LEU A 192 27.05 8.31 -15.97
N TRP A 193 26.20 8.87 -16.85
CA TRP A 193 26.44 8.86 -18.30
C TRP A 193 27.76 9.55 -18.67
N SER A 194 28.12 10.64 -17.97
CA SER A 194 29.41 11.31 -18.19
C SER A 194 30.63 10.47 -17.82
N LEU A 195 30.44 9.44 -16.98
CA LEU A 195 31.44 8.45 -16.59
C LEU A 195 31.44 7.22 -17.52
N GLY A 196 30.62 7.20 -18.57
CA GLY A 196 30.47 6.07 -19.47
C GLY A 196 29.58 4.94 -18.93
N VAL A 197 28.90 5.16 -17.81
CA VAL A 197 27.96 4.21 -17.23
C VAL A 197 26.59 4.47 -17.86
N THR A 198 26.13 3.60 -18.78
CA THR A 198 24.92 3.83 -19.59
C THR A 198 23.96 2.64 -19.66
N GLY A 199 24.21 1.59 -18.88
CA GLY A 199 23.42 0.34 -18.90
C GLY A 199 24.03 -0.77 -19.76
N GLU A 200 25.18 -0.54 -20.39
CA GLU A 200 25.79 -1.51 -21.29
C GLU A 200 26.01 -2.89 -20.64
N GLY A 201 25.62 -3.94 -21.37
CA GLY A 201 25.76 -5.34 -20.96
C GLY A 201 24.71 -5.84 -19.98
N ILE A 202 23.85 -4.96 -19.45
CA ILE A 202 22.78 -5.35 -18.51
C ILE A 202 21.54 -5.74 -19.30
N ARG A 203 21.01 -6.93 -19.01
CA ARG A 203 19.77 -7.45 -19.61
C ARG A 203 18.59 -7.12 -18.73
N VAL A 204 17.65 -6.36 -19.30
CA VAL A 204 16.45 -5.92 -18.60
C VAL A 204 15.23 -6.55 -19.25
N ALA A 205 14.51 -7.37 -18.48
CA ALA A 205 13.24 -7.93 -18.92
C ALA A 205 12.07 -7.03 -18.50
N VAL A 206 11.18 -6.76 -19.45
CA VAL A 206 9.94 -6.01 -19.24
C VAL A 206 8.78 -6.95 -19.51
N PHE A 207 8.05 -7.29 -18.45
CA PHE A 207 6.84 -8.13 -18.51
C PHE A 207 5.63 -7.19 -18.55
N ASP A 208 5.07 -7.01 -19.73
CA ASP A 208 4.02 -6.00 -19.95
C ASP A 208 3.20 -6.31 -21.22
N THR A 209 2.55 -5.31 -21.80
CA THR A 209 1.71 -5.41 -23.01
C THR A 209 2.49 -5.51 -24.32
N GLY A 210 3.83 -5.48 -24.26
CA GLY A 210 4.71 -5.58 -25.43
C GLY A 210 5.53 -4.32 -25.69
N LEU A 211 6.05 -4.19 -26.91
CA LEU A 211 6.80 -3.00 -27.36
C LEU A 211 6.52 -2.73 -28.84
N ALA A 212 6.26 -1.48 -29.22
CA ALA A 212 6.09 -1.10 -30.62
C ALA A 212 7.34 -1.40 -31.49
N ARG A 213 7.16 -2.15 -32.59
CA ARG A 213 8.27 -2.69 -33.42
C ARG A 213 9.26 -1.67 -33.96
N HIS A 214 8.79 -0.54 -34.46
CA HIS A 214 9.62 0.43 -35.21
C HIS A 214 9.80 1.76 -34.46
N HIS A 215 9.75 1.71 -33.14
CA HIS A 215 9.78 2.93 -32.33
C HIS A 215 11.21 3.53 -32.27
N PRO A 216 11.39 4.81 -32.68
CA PRO A 216 12.72 5.40 -32.92
C PRO A 216 13.59 5.58 -31.66
N HIS A 217 12.97 5.53 -30.47
CA HIS A 217 13.69 5.69 -29.21
C HIS A 217 14.55 4.49 -28.82
N PHE A 218 14.30 3.30 -29.37
CA PHE A 218 14.94 2.07 -28.91
C PHE A 218 16.02 1.60 -29.89
N GLY A 219 17.24 1.38 -29.38
CA GLY A 219 18.38 0.93 -30.18
C GLY A 219 18.85 -0.50 -29.90
N ARG A 220 18.57 -1.05 -28.70
CA ARG A 220 19.08 -2.35 -28.22
C ARG A 220 17.96 -3.26 -27.71
N VAL A 221 17.01 -3.57 -28.58
CA VAL A 221 15.99 -4.61 -28.30
C VAL A 221 16.56 -5.94 -28.76
N ARG A 222 16.95 -6.80 -27.81
CA ARG A 222 17.50 -8.13 -28.12
C ARG A 222 16.42 -9.11 -28.51
N GLU A 223 15.29 -9.03 -27.81
CA GLU A 223 14.25 -10.02 -27.95
C GLU A 223 12.87 -9.42 -27.65
N ARG A 224 11.88 -9.90 -28.41
CA ARG A 224 10.46 -9.69 -28.15
C ARG A 224 9.80 -11.07 -28.27
N THR A 225 9.10 -11.50 -27.23
CA THR A 225 8.41 -12.80 -27.19
C THR A 225 6.96 -12.63 -26.79
N ASP A 226 6.10 -13.47 -27.35
CA ASP A 226 4.69 -13.59 -26.98
C ASP A 226 4.46 -14.85 -26.13
N TRP A 227 3.75 -14.68 -25.03
CA TRP A 227 3.33 -15.76 -24.13
C TRP A 227 1.81 -15.96 -24.10
N THR A 228 1.05 -15.11 -24.78
CA THR A 228 -0.42 -15.07 -24.70
C THR A 228 -1.12 -15.92 -25.76
N GLY A 229 -0.39 -16.33 -26.80
CA GLY A 229 -0.93 -17.12 -27.90
C GLY A 229 -1.67 -16.29 -28.96
N GLU A 230 -1.66 -14.96 -28.87
CA GLU A 230 -2.21 -14.08 -29.91
C GLU A 230 -1.29 -13.94 -31.13
N HIS A 231 -0.06 -14.46 -31.03
CA HIS A 231 0.93 -14.46 -32.10
C HIS A 231 1.30 -13.04 -32.57
N THR A 232 1.26 -12.07 -31.65
CA THR A 232 1.68 -10.69 -31.86
C THR A 232 2.71 -10.27 -30.84
N LEU A 233 3.66 -9.43 -31.27
CA LEU A 233 4.70 -8.87 -30.40
C LEU A 233 4.46 -7.38 -30.14
N ASP A 234 3.56 -6.75 -30.90
CA ASP A 234 3.32 -5.31 -30.87
C ASP A 234 2.46 -4.90 -29.67
N ASP A 235 2.66 -3.67 -29.23
CA ASP A 235 1.98 -3.11 -28.08
C ASP A 235 0.78 -2.28 -28.52
N ALA A 236 -0.42 -2.88 -28.46
CA ALA A 236 -1.66 -2.18 -28.80
C ALA A 236 -2.09 -1.16 -27.74
N LEU A 237 -1.72 -1.39 -26.47
CA LEU A 237 -2.19 -0.61 -25.31
C LEU A 237 -1.26 0.56 -24.96
N GLY A 238 0.02 0.44 -25.31
CA GLY A 238 1.05 1.46 -25.13
C GLY A 238 1.69 1.54 -23.77
N HIS A 239 1.27 0.69 -22.83
CA HIS A 239 1.83 0.67 -21.49
C HIS A 239 3.27 0.12 -21.51
N GLY A 240 3.50 -1.04 -22.13
CA GLY A 240 4.82 -1.65 -22.24
C GLY A 240 5.84 -0.78 -22.98
N THR A 241 5.43 -0.08 -24.04
CA THR A 241 6.27 0.87 -24.78
C THR A 241 6.69 2.05 -23.90
N PHE A 242 5.78 2.57 -23.08
CA PHE A 242 6.09 3.63 -22.13
C PHE A 242 7.08 3.13 -21.05
N VAL A 243 6.82 1.97 -20.46
CA VAL A 243 7.64 1.33 -19.43
C VAL A 243 9.06 1.09 -19.94
N ALA A 244 9.21 0.45 -21.10
CA ALA A 244 10.50 0.25 -21.75
C ALA A 244 11.21 1.58 -22.05
N GLY A 245 10.45 2.62 -22.42
CA GLY A 245 10.96 3.97 -22.69
C GLY A 245 11.62 4.60 -21.48
N VAL A 246 10.98 4.54 -20.30
CA VAL A 246 11.55 5.04 -19.04
C VAL A 246 12.86 4.32 -18.67
N ILE A 247 12.98 3.04 -19.04
CA ILE A 247 14.18 2.25 -18.78
C ILE A 247 15.32 2.62 -19.74
N ALA A 248 15.10 2.54 -21.06
CA ALA A 248 16.21 2.53 -22.04
C ALA A 248 15.99 3.37 -23.32
N SER A 249 15.09 4.36 -23.30
CA SER A 249 14.95 5.28 -24.44
C SER A 249 16.24 6.09 -24.68
N ARG A 250 16.62 6.27 -25.96
CA ARG A 250 17.82 7.00 -26.41
C ARG A 250 17.50 8.37 -27.02
N ALA A 251 16.24 8.71 -27.22
CA ALA A 251 15.82 9.94 -27.90
C ALA A 251 14.60 10.58 -27.22
N ASP A 252 14.48 11.91 -27.33
CA ASP A 252 13.42 12.81 -26.84
C ASP A 252 13.08 12.73 -25.33
N CYS A 253 12.63 11.58 -24.84
CA CYS A 253 12.44 11.24 -23.42
C CYS A 253 13.42 10.13 -23.07
N LEU A 254 14.66 10.51 -22.76
CA LEU A 254 15.71 9.53 -22.43
C LEU A 254 15.32 8.72 -21.20
N GLY A 255 15.52 7.41 -21.29
CA GLY A 255 15.49 6.49 -20.17
C GLY A 255 16.80 6.53 -19.39
N PHE A 256 16.85 5.81 -18.27
CA PHE A 256 18.02 5.79 -17.39
C PHE A 256 19.21 5.03 -17.98
N ALA A 257 18.96 3.90 -18.64
CA ALA A 257 19.95 2.95 -19.13
C ALA A 257 19.84 2.78 -20.66
N PRO A 258 20.18 3.81 -21.47
CA PRO A 258 19.97 3.81 -22.92
C PRO A 258 20.72 2.72 -23.70
N ASP A 259 21.76 2.11 -23.10
CA ASP A 259 22.58 1.07 -23.72
C ASP A 259 22.31 -0.34 -23.14
N ALA A 260 21.28 -0.49 -22.31
CA ALA A 260 20.82 -1.78 -21.80
C ALA A 260 20.20 -2.66 -22.88
N ASP A 261 20.32 -3.97 -22.71
CA ASP A 261 19.76 -4.98 -23.59
C ASP A 261 18.32 -5.30 -23.16
N LEU A 262 17.33 -4.79 -23.90
CA LEU A 262 15.92 -5.00 -23.60
C LEU A 262 15.43 -6.38 -24.08
N HIS A 263 14.78 -7.11 -23.17
CA HIS A 263 14.00 -8.32 -23.42
C HIS A 263 12.53 -8.03 -23.11
N ILE A 264 11.67 -8.02 -24.13
CA ILE A 264 10.27 -7.64 -23.95
C ILE A 264 9.41 -8.88 -23.98
N PHE A 265 8.80 -9.20 -22.83
CA PHE A 265 7.96 -10.37 -22.67
C PHE A 265 6.51 -9.91 -22.61
N ARG A 266 5.78 -10.13 -23.68
CA ARG A 266 4.34 -9.87 -23.72
C ARG A 266 3.62 -10.98 -22.99
N VAL A 267 3.06 -10.65 -21.83
CA VAL A 267 2.35 -11.60 -20.95
C VAL A 267 0.87 -11.26 -20.76
N PHE A 268 0.40 -10.16 -21.35
CA PHE A 268 -1.02 -9.78 -21.39
C PHE A 268 -1.51 -9.68 -22.83
N THR A 269 -2.73 -10.16 -23.05
CA THR A 269 -3.42 -10.02 -24.33
C THR A 269 -3.84 -8.57 -24.58
N ASP A 270 -4.37 -8.28 -25.77
CA ASP A 270 -4.95 -6.96 -26.06
C ASP A 270 -6.24 -6.72 -25.25
N ASN A 271 -6.93 -7.80 -24.88
CA ASN A 271 -8.03 -7.80 -23.92
C ASN A 271 -7.55 -7.80 -22.46
N GLN A 272 -6.23 -7.71 -22.26
CA GLN A 272 -5.56 -7.59 -20.96
C GLN A 272 -5.80 -8.75 -20.01
N VAL A 273 -5.83 -9.95 -20.58
CA VAL A 273 -5.90 -11.22 -19.88
C VAL A 273 -4.52 -11.86 -19.85
N SER A 274 -4.19 -12.51 -18.74
CA SER A 274 -2.99 -13.33 -18.54
C SER A 274 -3.34 -14.60 -17.80
N TYR A 275 -2.47 -15.60 -17.82
CA TYR A 275 -2.61 -16.82 -17.03
C TYR A 275 -1.37 -17.05 -16.18
N THR A 276 -1.53 -17.66 -15.02
CA THR A 276 -0.41 -18.04 -14.14
C THR A 276 0.62 -18.87 -14.90
N SER A 277 0.20 -19.85 -15.70
CA SER A 277 1.12 -20.67 -16.49
C SER A 277 1.97 -19.86 -17.48
N TRP A 278 1.46 -18.75 -18.01
CA TRP A 278 2.21 -17.88 -18.92
C TRP A 278 3.31 -17.13 -18.16
N PHE A 279 3.03 -16.65 -16.95
CA PHE A 279 4.06 -16.11 -16.06
C PHE A 279 5.11 -17.16 -15.72
N LEU A 280 4.71 -18.38 -15.33
CA LEU A 280 5.65 -19.45 -14.98
C LEU A 280 6.60 -19.78 -16.14
N ASP A 281 6.06 -19.87 -17.36
CA ASP A 281 6.85 -20.12 -18.56
C ASP A 281 7.80 -18.97 -18.90
N ALA A 282 7.30 -17.74 -18.85
CA ALA A 282 8.10 -16.55 -19.10
C ALA A 282 9.20 -16.35 -18.04
N PHE A 283 8.92 -16.68 -16.77
CA PHE A 283 9.90 -16.66 -15.69
C PHE A 283 10.97 -17.75 -15.86
N ASN A 284 10.58 -18.98 -16.19
CA ASN A 284 11.53 -20.05 -16.52
C ASN A 284 12.45 -19.63 -17.67
N TYR A 285 11.90 -19.00 -18.70
CA TYR A 285 12.67 -18.49 -19.82
C TYR A 285 13.58 -17.32 -19.44
N ALA A 286 13.14 -16.41 -18.57
CA ALA A 286 13.97 -15.32 -18.04
C ALA A 286 15.20 -15.86 -17.29
N ILE A 287 15.03 -16.92 -16.48
CA ILE A 287 16.14 -17.59 -15.79
C ILE A 287 17.14 -18.16 -16.82
N MET A 288 16.65 -18.83 -17.86
CA MET A 288 17.51 -19.42 -18.91
C MET A 288 18.25 -18.37 -19.74
N ARG A 289 17.59 -17.24 -20.04
CA ARG A 289 18.21 -16.07 -20.67
C ARG A 289 19.13 -15.31 -19.70
N LYS A 290 19.19 -15.73 -18.43
CA LYS A 290 19.96 -15.15 -17.34
C LYS A 290 19.69 -13.65 -17.20
N ILE A 291 18.43 -13.24 -17.26
CA ILE A 291 18.03 -11.84 -17.11
C ILE A 291 18.63 -11.25 -15.82
N ASP A 292 19.14 -10.02 -15.89
CA ASP A 292 19.78 -9.38 -14.73
C ASP A 292 18.75 -8.60 -13.90
N VAL A 293 17.87 -7.83 -14.57
CA VAL A 293 16.81 -7.04 -13.94
C VAL A 293 15.46 -7.37 -14.58
N LEU A 294 14.45 -7.65 -13.77
CA LEU A 294 13.09 -7.91 -14.21
C LEU A 294 12.17 -6.83 -13.64
N ASN A 295 11.43 -6.14 -14.52
CA ASN A 295 10.44 -5.13 -14.12
C ASN A 295 9.02 -5.67 -14.31
N LEU A 296 8.26 -5.66 -13.21
CA LEU A 296 6.82 -5.91 -13.14
C LEU A 296 6.10 -4.59 -12.80
N SER A 297 5.86 -3.77 -13.82
CA SER A 297 5.07 -2.52 -13.71
C SER A 297 3.57 -2.76 -13.49
N ILE A 298 3.22 -3.94 -12.98
CA ILE A 298 1.90 -4.54 -12.96
C ILE A 298 1.77 -5.32 -11.65
N GLY A 299 0.56 -5.40 -11.11
CA GLY A 299 0.24 -6.43 -10.12
C GLY A 299 0.29 -7.80 -10.80
N GLY A 300 0.84 -8.80 -10.11
CA GLY A 300 0.79 -10.20 -10.50
C GLY A 300 -0.37 -10.91 -9.80
N PRO A 301 -0.58 -12.22 -10.10
CA PRO A 301 -1.46 -13.08 -9.33
C PRO A 301 -1.27 -12.88 -7.83
N ASP A 302 -2.35 -13.03 -7.07
CA ASP A 302 -2.33 -12.85 -5.62
C ASP A 302 -1.33 -13.79 -4.93
N PHE A 303 -0.91 -13.47 -3.70
CA PHE A 303 0.03 -14.28 -2.93
C PHE A 303 -0.48 -15.71 -2.63
N MET A 304 -1.81 -15.96 -2.71
CA MET A 304 -2.37 -17.31 -2.63
C MET A 304 -2.15 -18.14 -3.91
N ASP A 305 -1.70 -17.54 -5.00
CA ASP A 305 -1.20 -18.27 -6.18
C ASP A 305 0.22 -18.78 -5.92
N HIS A 306 0.30 -19.84 -5.11
CA HIS A 306 1.57 -20.42 -4.69
C HIS A 306 2.55 -20.75 -5.83
N PRO A 307 2.13 -21.32 -6.98
CA PRO A 307 3.03 -21.48 -8.13
C PRO A 307 3.71 -20.18 -8.56
N PHE A 308 2.96 -19.07 -8.63
CA PHE A 308 3.51 -17.76 -9.00
C PHE A 308 4.52 -17.27 -7.96
N VAL A 309 4.17 -17.30 -6.67
CA VAL A 309 5.06 -16.86 -5.57
C VAL A 309 6.32 -17.72 -5.48
N ASP A 310 6.17 -19.05 -5.56
CA ASP A 310 7.30 -20.00 -5.57
C ASP A 310 8.27 -19.67 -6.72
N LYS A 311 7.76 -19.27 -7.90
CA LYS A 311 8.56 -18.89 -9.06
C LYS A 311 9.23 -17.52 -8.92
N VAL A 312 8.58 -16.56 -8.26
CA VAL A 312 9.19 -15.26 -7.92
C VAL A 312 10.39 -15.47 -7.00
N TRP A 313 10.29 -16.35 -6.01
CA TRP A 313 11.42 -16.73 -5.15
C TRP A 313 12.52 -17.43 -5.95
N GLU A 314 12.18 -18.33 -6.86
CA GLU A 314 13.18 -18.99 -7.70
C GLU A 314 13.91 -18.03 -8.64
N LEU A 315 13.23 -17.05 -9.22
CA LEU A 315 13.88 -15.98 -10.00
C LEU A 315 14.93 -15.24 -9.16
N SER A 316 14.55 -14.84 -7.95
CA SER A 316 15.45 -14.16 -7.03
C SER A 316 16.63 -15.07 -6.64
N ALA A 317 16.39 -16.36 -6.37
CA ALA A 317 17.45 -17.35 -6.11
C ALA A 317 18.45 -17.46 -7.27
N ASN A 318 17.98 -17.29 -8.51
CA ASN A 318 18.80 -17.25 -9.73
C ASN A 318 19.43 -15.86 -10.02
N LYS A 319 19.54 -15.01 -9.00
CA LYS A 319 20.15 -13.66 -9.05
C LYS A 319 19.42 -12.66 -9.94
N VAL A 320 18.14 -12.89 -10.26
CA VAL A 320 17.32 -11.92 -10.99
C VAL A 320 16.83 -10.85 -10.01
N ILE A 321 17.14 -9.58 -10.27
CA ILE A 321 16.68 -8.45 -9.45
C ILE A 321 15.26 -8.08 -9.89
N ILE A 322 14.28 -8.28 -9.03
CA ILE A 322 12.86 -8.05 -9.34
C ILE A 322 12.40 -6.72 -8.77
N VAL A 323 11.87 -5.86 -9.64
CA VAL A 323 11.28 -4.57 -9.29
C VAL A 323 9.79 -4.59 -9.63
N SER A 324 8.94 -4.20 -8.68
CA SER A 324 7.50 -4.19 -8.90
C SER A 324 6.82 -2.96 -8.33
N ALA A 325 5.75 -2.52 -9.00
CA ALA A 325 4.91 -1.41 -8.57
C ALA A 325 4.06 -1.78 -7.35
N ILE A 326 4.02 -0.92 -6.31
CA ILE A 326 3.33 -1.25 -5.05
C ILE A 326 1.80 -1.29 -5.14
N GLY A 327 1.20 -0.70 -6.18
CA GLY A 327 -0.25 -0.58 -6.36
C GLY A 327 -0.71 0.87 -6.52
N ASN A 328 -1.95 1.07 -7.01
CA ASN A 328 -2.51 2.39 -7.33
C ASN A 328 -3.79 2.72 -6.54
N ASP A 329 -4.07 1.96 -5.48
CA ASP A 329 -5.33 1.98 -4.73
C ASP A 329 -5.22 2.86 -3.46
N GLY A 330 -4.18 3.69 -3.38
CA GLY A 330 -4.06 4.72 -2.37
C GLY A 330 -5.14 5.81 -2.49
N PRO A 331 -5.40 6.60 -1.43
CA PRO A 331 -4.53 6.80 -0.27
C PRO A 331 -4.83 5.91 0.94
N LEU A 332 -5.76 4.96 0.82
CA LEU A 332 -6.13 4.03 1.89
C LEU A 332 -4.92 3.15 2.27
N TYR A 333 -4.88 2.75 3.53
CA TYR A 333 -3.82 1.89 4.07
C TYR A 333 -4.23 0.43 3.95
N GLY A 334 -3.26 -0.45 3.69
CA GLY A 334 -3.53 -1.88 3.47
C GLY A 334 -3.82 -2.21 2.00
N THR A 335 -3.35 -1.37 1.06
CA THR A 335 -3.69 -1.43 -0.36
C THR A 335 -2.55 -1.97 -1.24
N LEU A 336 -1.62 -2.71 -0.65
CA LEU A 336 -0.41 -3.19 -1.33
C LEU A 336 -0.73 -4.38 -2.24
N ASN A 337 -0.10 -4.44 -3.42
CA ASN A 337 -0.31 -5.51 -4.40
C ASN A 337 0.86 -6.52 -4.45
N ASN A 338 0.54 -7.77 -4.76
CA ASN A 338 1.53 -8.81 -5.06
C ASN A 338 2.09 -8.64 -6.49
N PRO A 339 3.39 -8.92 -6.76
CA PRO A 339 4.44 -9.39 -5.84
C PRO A 339 5.24 -8.28 -5.16
N ALA A 340 4.84 -7.01 -5.26
CA ALA A 340 5.59 -5.91 -4.65
C ALA A 340 5.63 -5.96 -3.11
N ASP A 341 4.69 -6.67 -2.49
CA ASP A 341 4.60 -6.93 -1.05
C ASP A 341 5.56 -8.04 -0.55
N GLN A 342 6.18 -8.81 -1.45
CA GLN A 342 7.11 -9.90 -1.12
C GLN A 342 8.46 -9.36 -0.59
N MET A 343 9.14 -10.14 0.27
CA MET A 343 10.40 -9.71 0.91
C MET A 343 11.54 -9.50 -0.07
N ASP A 344 11.71 -10.37 -1.06
CA ASP A 344 12.82 -10.28 -2.03
C ASP A 344 12.56 -9.34 -3.20
N VAL A 345 11.31 -8.89 -3.37
CA VAL A 345 10.94 -7.96 -4.43
C VAL A 345 11.15 -6.53 -3.94
N ILE A 346 11.68 -5.68 -4.81
CA ILE A 346 11.80 -4.25 -4.57
C ILE A 346 10.45 -3.61 -4.93
N GLY A 347 9.63 -3.35 -3.92
CA GLY A 347 8.32 -2.72 -4.04
C GLY A 347 8.44 -1.20 -4.07
N VAL A 348 7.97 -0.58 -5.15
CA VAL A 348 8.21 0.85 -5.44
C VAL A 348 6.92 1.66 -5.35
N GLY A 349 6.90 2.66 -4.46
CA GLY A 349 5.83 3.65 -4.36
C GLY A 349 6.08 4.91 -5.22
N GLY A 350 5.01 5.67 -5.47
CA GLY A 350 5.01 6.84 -6.34
C GLY A 350 4.98 8.17 -5.57
N ILE A 351 5.84 9.11 -5.97
CA ILE A 351 5.81 10.53 -5.53
C ILE A 351 5.63 11.49 -6.71
N GLY A 352 5.16 12.70 -6.41
CA GLY A 352 5.17 13.83 -7.34
C GLY A 352 6.53 14.54 -7.40
N PHE A 353 6.70 15.42 -8.39
CA PHE A 353 7.90 16.28 -8.51
C PHE A 353 8.08 17.29 -7.36
N ASP A 354 7.07 17.43 -6.50
CA ASP A 354 7.11 18.19 -5.25
C ASP A 354 7.56 17.36 -4.03
N ASP A 355 8.05 16.13 -4.27
CA ASP A 355 8.50 15.18 -3.24
C ASP A 355 7.39 14.79 -2.24
N ARG A 356 6.11 14.90 -2.62
CA ARG A 356 4.98 14.36 -1.85
C ARG A 356 4.54 13.00 -2.37
N ILE A 357 4.11 12.12 -1.46
CA ILE A 357 3.50 10.83 -1.81
C ILE A 357 2.30 11.08 -2.74
N ALA A 358 2.31 10.42 -3.90
CA ALA A 358 1.22 10.55 -4.86
C ALA A 358 -0.05 9.94 -4.26
N LYS A 359 -1.20 10.60 -4.44
CA LYS A 359 -2.45 10.16 -3.80
C LYS A 359 -2.81 8.71 -4.13
N PHE A 360 -2.64 8.32 -5.39
CA PHE A 360 -2.88 6.97 -5.88
C PHE A 360 -1.88 5.93 -5.34
N SER A 361 -0.69 6.31 -4.85
CA SER A 361 0.30 5.32 -4.44
C SER A 361 -0.23 4.50 -3.27
N SER A 362 -0.39 3.19 -3.48
CA SER A 362 -0.71 2.25 -2.41
C SER A 362 0.31 2.34 -1.27
N ARG A 363 -0.15 2.06 -0.06
CA ARG A 363 0.61 2.24 1.19
C ARG A 363 0.02 1.42 2.34
N GLY A 364 0.73 1.39 3.45
CA GLY A 364 0.36 0.62 4.63
C GLY A 364 1.27 -0.58 4.84
N MET A 365 1.00 -1.33 5.89
CA MET A 365 1.69 -2.59 6.15
C MET A 365 1.14 -3.70 5.25
N THR A 366 1.92 -4.76 5.07
CA THR A 366 1.42 -5.97 4.38
C THR A 366 0.23 -6.55 5.14
N THR A 367 -0.87 -6.85 4.44
CA THR A 367 -2.14 -7.25 5.06
C THR A 367 -2.21 -8.73 5.39
N TRP A 368 -1.44 -9.56 4.68
CA TRP A 368 -1.54 -11.01 4.81
C TRP A 368 -0.97 -11.56 6.12
N GLU A 369 -0.16 -10.78 6.86
CA GLU A 369 0.33 -11.10 8.21
C GLU A 369 -0.52 -10.48 9.33
N LEU A 370 -1.50 -9.60 9.03
CA LEU A 370 -2.33 -8.93 10.04
C LEU A 370 -3.11 -9.87 10.96
N PRO A 371 -3.59 -11.05 10.52
CA PRO A 371 -4.15 -12.06 11.43
C PRO A 371 -3.24 -12.47 12.59
N TYR A 372 -1.92 -12.25 12.48
CA TYR A 372 -0.93 -12.55 13.52
C TYR A 372 -0.48 -11.31 14.29
N GLY A 373 -1.10 -10.15 14.04
CA GLY A 373 -0.95 -8.93 14.82
C GLY A 373 -0.57 -7.70 13.98
N TYR A 374 0.51 -7.76 13.19
CA TYR A 374 1.01 -6.60 12.43
C TYR A 374 1.67 -7.04 11.13
N GLY A 375 1.63 -6.19 10.10
CA GLY A 375 2.30 -6.38 8.83
C GLY A 375 3.75 -5.88 8.79
N ARG A 376 4.45 -6.11 7.67
CA ARG A 376 5.80 -5.63 7.40
C ARG A 376 5.81 -4.25 6.74
N MET A 377 6.93 -3.56 6.85
CA MET A 377 7.18 -2.27 6.21
C MET A 377 7.27 -2.40 4.69
N LYS A 378 6.33 -1.77 3.99
CA LYS A 378 6.30 -1.56 2.53
C LYS A 378 5.66 -0.19 2.23
N PRO A 379 5.91 0.44 1.05
CA PRO A 379 6.88 0.07 0.02
C PRO A 379 8.32 0.03 0.55
N ASP A 380 9.28 -0.52 -0.20
CA ASP A 380 10.69 -0.50 0.20
C ASP A 380 11.28 0.92 0.03
N ILE A 381 10.99 1.55 -1.10
CA ILE A 381 11.40 2.91 -1.46
C ILE A 381 10.32 3.62 -2.28
N VAL A 382 10.45 4.93 -2.45
CA VAL A 382 9.61 5.73 -3.34
C VAL A 382 10.43 6.44 -4.41
N THR A 383 9.83 6.69 -5.57
CA THR A 383 10.42 7.53 -6.62
C THR A 383 9.33 8.24 -7.43
N TYR A 384 9.73 9.10 -8.36
CA TYR A 384 8.80 9.86 -9.18
C TYR A 384 7.90 8.93 -9.99
N GLY A 385 6.60 9.05 -9.75
CA GLY A 385 5.55 8.27 -10.41
C GLY A 385 4.40 9.13 -10.92
N SER A 386 4.40 10.45 -10.70
CA SER A 386 3.36 11.36 -11.21
C SER A 386 3.93 12.32 -12.25
N GLY A 387 3.26 12.41 -13.40
CA GLY A 387 3.62 13.29 -14.51
C GLY A 387 4.96 12.94 -15.18
N VAL A 388 5.35 11.66 -15.20
CA VAL A 388 6.63 11.24 -15.78
C VAL A 388 6.49 11.11 -17.29
N ARG A 389 7.47 11.66 -18.02
CA ARG A 389 7.53 11.59 -19.49
C ARG A 389 8.23 10.31 -19.94
N GLY A 390 7.62 9.58 -20.86
CA GLY A 390 8.15 8.34 -21.47
C GLY A 390 7.67 8.16 -22.92
N SER A 391 8.13 7.11 -23.59
CA SER A 391 7.84 6.86 -25.01
C SER A 391 6.35 6.60 -25.27
N SER A 392 5.83 7.11 -26.38
CA SER A 392 4.46 6.84 -26.87
C SER A 392 4.46 5.83 -28.01
N VAL A 393 3.45 4.96 -28.13
CA VAL A 393 3.37 3.97 -29.24
C VAL A 393 3.49 4.62 -30.62
N THR A 394 2.87 5.79 -30.78
CA THR A 394 2.85 6.56 -32.04
C THR A 394 4.14 7.34 -32.32
N GLY A 395 5.16 7.22 -31.46
CA GLY A 395 6.38 8.03 -31.51
C GLY A 395 6.33 9.25 -30.58
N GLY A 396 7.50 9.80 -30.28
CA GLY A 396 7.64 10.92 -29.35
C GLY A 396 7.34 10.53 -27.90
N CYS A 397 6.94 11.51 -27.07
CA CYS A 397 6.79 11.32 -25.63
C CYS A 397 5.37 11.62 -25.15
N ARG A 398 4.90 10.81 -24.19
CA ARG A 398 3.65 11.00 -23.43
C ARG A 398 3.96 11.11 -21.94
N SER A 399 3.03 11.64 -21.15
CA SER A 399 3.18 11.79 -19.71
C SER A 399 2.17 10.92 -18.97
N LEU A 400 2.63 10.07 -18.05
CA LEU A 400 1.77 9.20 -17.25
C LEU A 400 2.01 9.35 -15.74
N SER A 401 0.97 9.05 -14.97
CA SER A 401 0.99 8.96 -13.51
C SER A 401 0.57 7.56 -13.04
N GLY A 402 1.40 6.89 -12.23
CA GLY A 402 1.12 5.56 -11.63
C GLY A 402 2.34 4.98 -10.91
N THR A 403 2.17 4.00 -10.02
CA THR A 403 3.31 3.26 -9.45
C THR A 403 3.97 2.33 -10.46
N SER A 404 3.20 1.90 -11.48
CA SER A 404 3.68 1.29 -12.72
C SER A 404 4.66 2.15 -13.53
N VAL A 405 4.64 3.46 -13.29
CA VAL A 405 5.58 4.45 -13.85
C VAL A 405 6.78 4.63 -12.93
N ALA A 406 6.60 4.50 -11.61
CA ALA A 406 7.70 4.56 -10.63
C ALA A 406 8.59 3.29 -10.66
N SER A 407 8.02 2.10 -10.83
CA SER A 407 8.77 0.84 -10.96
C SER A 407 9.86 0.88 -12.05
N PRO A 408 9.60 1.28 -13.31
CA PRO A 408 10.60 1.31 -14.37
C PRO A 408 11.64 2.40 -14.18
N VAL A 409 11.36 3.44 -13.39
CA VAL A 409 12.39 4.41 -12.97
C VAL A 409 13.43 3.71 -12.11
N VAL A 410 13.01 2.87 -11.16
CA VAL A 410 13.92 2.07 -10.33
C VAL A 410 14.60 0.99 -11.16
N ALA A 411 13.88 0.27 -12.03
CA ALA A 411 14.49 -0.76 -12.88
C ALA A 411 15.56 -0.18 -13.82
N GLY A 412 15.27 0.98 -14.44
CA GLY A 412 16.23 1.72 -15.26
C GLY A 412 17.42 2.25 -14.45
N ALA A 413 17.17 2.76 -13.24
CA ALA A 413 18.23 3.15 -12.32
C ALA A 413 19.13 1.96 -11.96
N ILE A 414 18.57 0.81 -11.60
CA ILE A 414 19.34 -0.41 -11.30
C ILE A 414 20.16 -0.83 -12.52
N ALA A 415 19.59 -0.84 -13.72
CA ALA A 415 20.32 -1.20 -14.94
C ALA A 415 21.48 -0.24 -15.22
N LEU A 416 21.28 1.06 -14.99
CA LEU A 416 22.33 2.07 -15.09
C LEU A 416 23.44 1.79 -14.07
N LEU A 417 23.11 1.67 -12.78
CA LEU A 417 24.06 1.36 -11.71
C LEU A 417 24.84 0.07 -11.98
N ALA A 418 24.13 -0.97 -12.40
CA ALA A 418 24.67 -2.30 -12.63
C ALA A 418 25.75 -2.34 -13.72
N SER A 419 25.64 -1.48 -14.73
CA SER A 419 26.67 -1.41 -15.80
C SER A 419 28.01 -0.82 -15.34
N GLY A 420 28.02 -0.10 -14.21
CA GLY A 420 29.20 0.58 -13.70
C GLY A 420 29.82 -0.05 -12.45
N VAL A 421 29.38 -1.25 -12.04
CA VAL A 421 29.84 -1.96 -10.84
C VAL A 421 30.22 -3.41 -11.15
N PRO A 422 31.08 -4.05 -10.32
CA PRO A 422 31.46 -5.44 -10.52
C PRO A 422 30.24 -6.39 -10.52
N ARG A 423 30.19 -7.32 -11.49
CA ARG A 423 29.09 -8.30 -11.63
C ARG A 423 28.83 -9.11 -10.37
N GLN A 424 29.86 -9.38 -9.57
CA GLN A 424 29.74 -10.13 -8.32
C GLN A 424 28.93 -9.38 -7.23
N HIS A 425 28.84 -8.05 -7.31
CA HIS A 425 28.04 -7.23 -6.38
C HIS A 425 26.57 -7.15 -6.80
N LEU A 426 26.20 -7.70 -7.96
CA LEU A 426 24.83 -7.65 -8.50
C LEU A 426 24.02 -8.85 -8.03
N THR A 427 23.61 -8.79 -6.76
CA THR A 427 22.63 -9.73 -6.20
C THR A 427 21.35 -9.00 -5.81
N PRO A 428 20.20 -9.68 -5.74
CA PRO A 428 18.94 -9.09 -5.26
C PRO A 428 19.09 -8.42 -3.89
N ALA A 429 19.76 -9.08 -2.94
CA ALA A 429 20.06 -8.51 -1.63
C ALA A 429 20.91 -7.24 -1.71
N ALA A 430 22.06 -7.29 -2.40
CA ALA A 430 23.00 -6.16 -2.46
C ALA A 430 22.37 -4.91 -3.08
N VAL A 431 21.61 -5.10 -4.17
CA VAL A 431 20.90 -3.99 -4.82
C VAL A 431 19.78 -3.46 -3.93
N LYS A 432 18.98 -4.34 -3.31
CA LYS A 432 17.94 -3.91 -2.37
C LYS A 432 18.53 -3.14 -1.18
N GLN A 433 19.66 -3.59 -0.64
CA GLN A 433 20.41 -2.89 0.42
C GLN A 433 20.88 -1.53 -0.03
N ALA A 434 21.53 -1.44 -1.20
CA ALA A 434 22.01 -0.18 -1.74
C ALA A 434 20.88 0.83 -1.87
N LEU A 435 19.72 0.41 -2.38
CA LEU A 435 18.56 1.28 -2.55
C LEU A 435 17.94 1.70 -1.21
N CYS A 436 17.75 0.77 -0.28
CA CYS A 436 17.13 1.05 1.01
C CYS A 436 18.03 1.88 1.94
N ILE A 437 19.29 1.47 2.11
CA ILE A 437 20.25 2.12 3.04
C ILE A 437 20.57 3.55 2.60
N THR A 438 20.61 3.81 1.29
CA THR A 438 20.98 5.13 0.75
C THR A 438 19.77 6.01 0.42
N ALA A 439 18.54 5.50 0.56
CA ALA A 439 17.34 6.27 0.28
C ALA A 439 17.25 7.53 1.14
N ARG A 440 16.88 8.65 0.51
CA ARG A 440 16.69 9.91 1.21
C ARG A 440 15.28 9.97 1.78
N ARG A 441 15.18 9.84 3.10
CA ARG A 441 13.93 10.03 3.84
C ARG A 441 13.29 11.40 3.55
N LEU A 442 12.00 11.36 3.28
CA LEU A 442 11.10 12.50 3.08
C LEU A 442 10.55 12.97 4.43
N ALA A 443 10.46 14.29 4.62
CA ALA A 443 9.81 14.88 5.78
C ALA A 443 8.29 14.87 5.58
N GLY A 444 7.54 14.41 6.58
CA GLY A 444 6.07 14.31 6.51
C GLY A 444 5.62 12.85 6.62
N PRO A 445 5.83 12.03 5.58
CA PRO A 445 5.31 10.67 5.51
C PRO A 445 5.92 9.72 6.55
N ASN A 446 5.18 8.69 6.93
CA ASN A 446 5.71 7.62 7.78
C ASN A 446 6.32 6.45 6.99
N MET A 447 6.96 5.50 7.66
CA MET A 447 7.66 4.40 7.01
C MET A 447 6.76 3.50 6.14
N PHE A 448 5.47 3.38 6.46
CA PHE A 448 4.50 2.64 5.65
C PHE A 448 3.96 3.43 4.44
N GLU A 449 4.37 4.69 4.28
CA GLU A 449 4.03 5.51 3.10
C GLU A 449 5.23 5.68 2.17
N GLN A 450 6.44 5.78 2.73
CA GLN A 450 7.65 6.11 1.97
C GLN A 450 8.70 5.01 1.95
N GLY A 451 8.53 3.94 2.72
CA GLY A 451 9.61 2.98 2.93
C GLY A 451 10.82 3.65 3.58
N HIS A 452 12.01 3.33 3.09
CA HIS A 452 13.26 3.99 3.49
C HIS A 452 13.39 5.42 2.93
N GLY A 453 12.51 5.80 2.01
CA GLY A 453 12.44 7.13 1.43
C GLY A 453 12.66 7.16 -0.07
N LYS A 454 13.04 8.32 -0.58
CA LYS A 454 13.20 8.57 -2.01
C LYS A 454 14.54 8.02 -2.52
N LEU A 455 14.51 7.37 -3.68
CA LEU A 455 15.71 6.92 -4.41
C LEU A 455 16.79 8.01 -4.49
N ASP A 456 18.00 7.69 -4.04
CA ASP A 456 19.23 8.45 -4.29
C ASP A 456 20.19 7.63 -5.16
N LEU A 457 20.17 7.92 -6.47
CA LEU A 457 20.93 7.19 -7.47
C LEU A 457 22.45 7.24 -7.23
N ILE A 458 22.98 8.39 -6.80
CA ILE A 458 24.43 8.60 -6.69
C ILE A 458 24.97 7.88 -5.46
N SER A 459 24.28 8.01 -4.33
CA SER A 459 24.64 7.33 -3.09
C SER A 459 24.55 5.81 -3.26
N ALA A 460 23.53 5.30 -3.95
CA ALA A 460 23.41 3.88 -4.28
C ALA A 460 24.56 3.38 -5.18
N TYR A 461 24.99 4.18 -6.17
CA TYR A 461 26.15 3.84 -7.01
C TYR A 461 27.44 3.69 -6.19
N GLN A 462 27.70 4.65 -5.32
CA GLN A 462 28.88 4.64 -4.44
C GLN A 462 28.87 3.41 -3.53
N PHE A 463 27.72 3.13 -2.90
CA PHE A 463 27.54 1.95 -2.05
C PHE A 463 27.81 0.64 -2.82
N LEU A 464 27.30 0.49 -4.04
CA LEU A 464 27.50 -0.73 -4.83
C LEU A 464 28.95 -0.91 -5.34
N ARG A 465 29.67 0.18 -5.59
CA ARG A 465 31.08 0.12 -5.99
C ARG A 465 31.97 -0.43 -4.88
N GLU A 466 31.67 -0.06 -3.64
CA GLU A 466 32.40 -0.44 -2.43
C GLU A 466 31.70 -1.57 -1.67
N TYR A 467 30.74 -2.25 -2.30
CA TYR A 467 29.91 -3.24 -1.64
C TYR A 467 30.73 -4.45 -1.20
N GLU A 468 30.67 -4.73 0.10
CA GLU A 468 31.08 -5.99 0.68
C GLU A 468 29.83 -6.79 1.09
N PRO A 469 29.81 -8.12 0.85
CA PRO A 469 28.71 -8.99 1.26
C PRO A 469 28.36 -8.80 2.73
N GLN A 470 27.15 -8.31 3.00
CA GLN A 470 26.67 -8.02 4.35
C GLN A 470 25.17 -8.27 4.46
N ALA A 471 24.70 -8.59 5.65
CA ALA A 471 23.29 -8.59 5.99
C ALA A 471 22.85 -7.23 6.55
N SER A 472 21.56 -6.93 6.48
CA SER A 472 20.98 -5.69 7.01
C SER A 472 19.54 -5.90 7.47
N LEU A 473 19.02 -4.96 8.24
CA LEU A 473 17.65 -4.99 8.77
C LEU A 473 16.80 -3.87 8.17
N SER A 474 15.53 -4.18 7.91
CA SER A 474 14.54 -3.24 7.38
C SER A 474 13.24 -3.31 8.20
N PRO A 475 12.93 -2.29 9.04
CA PRO A 475 13.72 -1.09 9.30
C PRO A 475 15.04 -1.38 10.05
N PRO A 476 16.04 -0.48 9.99
CA PRO A 476 17.35 -0.69 10.64
C PRO A 476 17.36 -0.40 12.15
N TYR A 477 16.28 0.16 12.70
CA TYR A 477 16.08 0.43 14.12
C TYR A 477 14.59 0.46 14.43
N ILE A 478 14.23 0.35 15.72
CA ILE A 478 12.86 0.51 16.21
C ILE A 478 12.86 1.62 17.28
N ASP A 479 12.36 2.80 16.93
CA ASP A 479 12.23 3.93 17.86
C ASP A 479 10.76 4.32 18.02
N LEU A 480 10.11 3.78 19.06
CA LEU A 480 8.72 4.07 19.39
C LEU A 480 8.52 5.50 19.92
N THR A 481 9.57 6.32 20.01
CA THR A 481 9.46 7.74 20.32
C THR A 481 9.44 8.63 19.07
N GLU A 482 9.71 8.06 17.89
CA GLU A 482 9.78 8.79 16.62
C GLU A 482 8.41 8.88 15.92
N CYS A 483 7.54 9.78 16.39
CA CYS A 483 6.14 9.74 16.00
C CYS A 483 5.84 9.94 14.50
N GLN A 484 6.67 10.69 13.81
CA GLN A 484 6.42 11.00 12.41
C GLN A 484 6.68 9.81 11.49
N TYR A 485 7.63 8.93 11.82
CA TYR A 485 8.09 7.88 10.93
C TYR A 485 7.76 6.48 11.39
N MET A 486 7.82 6.22 12.70
CA MET A 486 7.50 4.92 13.30
C MET A 486 6.01 4.77 13.61
N TRP A 487 5.13 5.52 12.93
CA TRP A 487 3.69 5.30 13.01
C TRP A 487 3.37 3.89 12.50
N PRO A 488 2.51 3.09 13.18
CA PRO A 488 1.68 3.46 14.34
C PRO A 488 2.34 3.24 15.70
N TYR A 489 3.46 2.52 15.77
CA TYR A 489 4.05 2.07 17.04
C TYR A 489 4.37 3.20 18.02
N CYS A 490 4.62 4.40 17.50
CA CYS A 490 4.94 5.59 18.28
C CYS A 490 3.74 6.32 18.92
N THR A 491 2.50 6.03 18.52
CA THR A 491 1.32 6.80 18.99
C THR A 491 0.80 6.34 20.35
N GLN A 492 1.31 5.22 20.84
CA GLN A 492 0.97 4.66 22.13
C GLN A 492 2.25 4.23 22.88
N PRO A 493 2.49 4.74 24.09
CA PRO A 493 3.59 4.26 24.93
C PRO A 493 3.28 2.86 25.47
N LEU A 494 4.33 2.16 25.89
CA LEU A 494 4.24 0.83 26.50
C LEU A 494 3.95 0.96 28.01
N TYR A 495 3.29 -0.04 28.59
CA TYR A 495 3.03 -0.13 30.03
C TYR A 495 2.86 -1.58 30.46
N PHE A 496 2.99 -1.85 31.76
CA PHE A 496 2.81 -3.19 32.32
C PHE A 496 1.38 -3.69 32.12
N SER A 497 1.23 -5.00 31.86
CA SER A 497 -0.03 -5.71 31.57
C SER A 497 -0.75 -5.33 30.26
N ALA A 498 -0.14 -4.53 29.39
CA ALA A 498 -0.61 -4.33 28.02
C ALA A 498 -0.41 -5.58 27.15
N GLN A 499 -1.24 -5.75 26.12
CA GLN A 499 -0.97 -6.68 25.02
C GLN A 499 0.37 -6.32 24.36
N PRO A 500 1.14 -7.33 23.94
CA PRO A 500 2.44 -7.07 23.34
C PRO A 500 2.31 -6.26 22.04
N THR A 501 3.14 -5.23 21.91
CA THR A 501 3.26 -4.53 20.62
C THR A 501 4.22 -5.31 19.75
N ILE A 502 3.80 -5.67 18.52
CA ILE A 502 4.61 -6.46 17.59
C ILE A 502 5.15 -5.54 16.49
N ALA A 503 6.46 -5.61 16.23
CA ALA A 503 7.09 -4.96 15.09
C ALA A 503 7.83 -6.00 14.25
N ASN A 504 7.49 -6.06 12.96
CA ASN A 504 8.12 -6.97 12.01
C ASN A 504 9.28 -6.29 11.29
N VAL A 505 10.41 -7.00 11.23
CA VAL A 505 11.65 -6.57 10.59
C VAL A 505 12.00 -7.58 9.50
N THR A 506 12.26 -7.08 8.30
CA THR A 506 12.79 -7.89 7.20
C THR A 506 14.31 -7.96 7.35
N VAL A 507 14.84 -9.18 7.37
CA VAL A 507 16.28 -9.45 7.30
C VAL A 507 16.64 -9.58 5.83
N ILE A 508 17.56 -8.75 5.34
CA ILE A 508 18.09 -8.84 3.98
C ILE A 508 19.49 -9.46 4.10
N ASN A 509 19.65 -10.67 3.56
CA ASN A 509 20.88 -11.46 3.64
C ASN A 509 21.73 -11.25 2.38
N GLY A 510 22.66 -10.29 2.40
CA GLY A 510 23.62 -10.10 1.31
C GLY A 510 24.85 -11.02 1.38
N LEU A 511 24.92 -11.93 2.36
CA LEU A 511 26.05 -12.86 2.54
C LEU A 511 26.00 -14.04 1.54
N GLY A 512 24.80 -14.46 1.13
CA GLY A 512 24.56 -15.59 0.22
C GLY A 512 23.06 -15.86 -0.03
N VAL A 513 22.76 -16.76 -0.98
CA VAL A 513 21.38 -17.14 -1.41
C VAL A 513 20.62 -17.96 -0.35
N SER A 514 21.31 -18.42 0.69
CA SER A 514 20.64 -19.04 1.82
C SER A 514 21.41 -18.74 3.09
N GLY A 515 20.67 -18.47 4.14
CA GLY A 515 21.22 -18.25 5.47
C GLY A 515 20.34 -18.85 6.53
N GLN A 516 20.85 -18.85 7.75
CA GLN A 516 20.14 -19.27 8.94
C GLN A 516 20.36 -18.21 10.03
N VAL A 517 19.31 -17.95 10.81
CA VAL A 517 19.46 -17.19 12.05
C VAL A 517 20.04 -18.13 13.10
N LYS A 518 21.30 -17.90 13.47
CA LYS A 518 22.05 -18.77 14.38
C LYS A 518 21.79 -18.46 15.84
N GLU A 519 21.76 -17.17 16.17
CA GLU A 519 21.61 -16.71 17.53
C GLU A 519 20.88 -15.37 17.56
N VAL A 520 20.01 -15.19 18.55
CA VAL A 520 19.35 -13.93 18.86
C VAL A 520 19.51 -13.65 20.36
N SER A 521 19.98 -12.46 20.72
CA SER A 521 20.16 -12.07 22.13
C SER A 521 19.64 -10.65 22.40
N TRP A 522 19.00 -10.48 23.56
CA TRP A 522 18.46 -9.19 24.02
C TRP A 522 19.42 -8.51 25.02
N HIS A 523 19.82 -7.28 24.71
CA HIS A 523 20.79 -6.49 25.47
C HIS A 523 20.15 -5.18 25.97
N PRO A 524 19.45 -5.22 27.12
CA PRO A 524 18.87 -4.01 27.71
C PRO A 524 19.95 -3.05 28.21
N HIS A 525 19.79 -1.75 27.93
CA HIS A 525 20.74 -0.72 28.38
C HIS A 525 20.42 -0.27 29.81
N LEU A 526 21.41 -0.34 30.70
CA LEU A 526 21.26 0.07 32.09
C LEU A 526 21.19 1.62 32.24
N PRO A 527 20.41 2.14 33.20
CA PRO A 527 19.72 1.39 34.27
C PRO A 527 18.28 0.96 33.95
N HIS A 528 17.61 1.54 32.95
CA HIS A 528 16.16 1.36 32.77
C HIS A 528 15.75 0.35 31.69
N GLY A 529 16.64 -0.04 30.78
CA GLY A 529 16.34 -1.00 29.71
C GLY A 529 15.88 -2.37 30.24
N VAL A 530 16.30 -2.73 31.45
CA VAL A 530 15.91 -3.98 32.13
C VAL A 530 14.43 -4.03 32.54
N LEU A 531 13.68 -2.93 32.34
CA LEU A 531 12.23 -2.90 32.53
C LEU A 531 11.45 -3.41 31.31
N LEU A 532 12.12 -3.56 30.16
CA LEU A 532 11.53 -4.04 28.91
C LEU A 532 11.95 -5.50 28.67
N ALA A 533 10.95 -6.34 28.43
CA ALA A 533 11.10 -7.69 27.91
C ALA A 533 10.83 -7.69 26.40
N VAL A 534 11.74 -8.32 25.66
CA VAL A 534 11.65 -8.47 24.20
C VAL A 534 11.64 -9.95 23.89
N ALA A 535 10.56 -10.44 23.31
CA ALA A 535 10.50 -11.77 22.71
C ALA A 535 10.75 -11.64 21.20
N VAL A 536 11.47 -12.60 20.63
CA VAL A 536 11.82 -12.59 19.20
C VAL A 536 11.43 -13.92 18.58
N GLN A 537 10.57 -13.87 17.58
CA GLN A 537 10.30 -14.98 16.67
C GLN A 537 10.97 -14.67 15.33
N HIS A 538 11.40 -15.70 14.59
CA HIS A 538 12.08 -15.49 13.32
C HIS A 538 11.90 -16.65 12.37
N SER A 539 12.15 -16.40 11.08
CA SER A 539 12.35 -17.47 10.10
C SER A 539 13.60 -18.27 10.47
N GLU A 540 13.49 -19.60 10.45
CA GLU A 540 14.63 -20.49 10.63
C GLU A 540 15.64 -20.28 9.48
N PHE A 541 15.15 -20.31 8.24
CA PHE A 541 15.95 -20.11 7.03
C PHE A 541 15.67 -18.74 6.40
N LEU A 542 16.74 -18.07 5.96
CA LEU A 542 16.70 -16.90 5.10
C LEU A 542 16.85 -17.41 3.66
N TRP A 543 15.77 -17.48 2.90
CA TRP A 543 15.81 -17.98 1.53
C TRP A 543 14.75 -17.30 0.66
N PRO A 544 15.10 -16.93 -0.59
CA PRO A 544 16.43 -16.95 -1.20
C PRO A 544 17.36 -15.80 -0.81
N TRP A 545 16.87 -14.66 -0.33
CA TRP A 545 17.78 -13.56 0.09
C TRP A 545 17.29 -12.83 1.30
N SER A 546 16.11 -13.18 1.80
CA SER A 546 15.48 -12.49 2.91
C SER A 546 14.85 -13.47 3.88
N GLY A 547 14.60 -12.97 5.08
CA GLY A 547 13.74 -13.61 6.07
C GLY A 547 13.12 -12.56 6.96
N TRP A 548 12.53 -12.99 8.07
CA TRP A 548 11.78 -12.10 8.95
C TRP A 548 12.14 -12.31 10.42
N LEU A 549 12.02 -11.24 11.18
CA LEU A 549 12.04 -11.21 12.65
C LEU A 549 10.74 -10.52 13.10
N ALA A 550 10.05 -11.10 14.06
CA ALA A 550 8.92 -10.49 14.75
C ALA A 550 9.35 -10.21 16.20
N LEU A 551 9.42 -8.93 16.56
CA LEU A 551 9.75 -8.50 17.92
C LEU A 551 8.47 -8.17 18.67
N SER A 552 8.31 -8.76 19.85
CA SER A 552 7.18 -8.54 20.75
C SER A 552 7.67 -7.82 22.01
N PHE A 553 7.11 -6.64 22.26
CA PHE A 553 7.51 -5.75 23.35
C PHE A 553 6.53 -5.85 24.52
N THR A 554 7.05 -6.19 25.70
CA THR A 554 6.28 -6.24 26.96
C THR A 554 7.03 -5.54 28.08
N VAL A 555 6.31 -4.79 28.92
CA VAL A 555 6.90 -4.15 30.11
C VAL A 555 6.81 -5.13 31.27
N LEU A 556 7.92 -5.30 31.99
CA LEU A 556 7.97 -6.16 33.18
C LEU A 556 7.28 -5.47 34.37
N GLU A 557 6.84 -6.26 35.35
CA GLU A 557 6.14 -5.77 36.55
C GLU A 557 6.93 -4.67 37.30
N LYS A 558 8.26 -4.78 37.34
CA LYS A 558 9.15 -3.75 37.93
C LYS A 558 9.02 -2.37 37.26
N GLY A 559 8.52 -2.31 36.03
CA GLY A 559 8.26 -1.09 35.27
C GLY A 559 6.84 -0.57 35.38
N ALA A 560 5.97 -1.16 36.22
CA ALA A 560 4.55 -0.80 36.30
C ALA A 560 4.30 0.67 36.69
N ASP A 561 5.17 1.25 37.52
CA ASP A 561 5.09 2.66 37.97
C ASP A 561 6.13 3.56 37.29
N PHE A 562 6.87 3.05 36.32
CA PHE A 562 7.94 3.80 35.67
C PHE A 562 7.39 4.76 34.62
N ASP A 563 7.93 5.99 34.60
CA ASP A 563 7.65 6.97 33.55
C ASP A 563 8.96 7.48 32.94
N GLY A 564 9.25 7.05 31.72
CA GLY A 564 10.51 7.39 31.07
C GLY A 564 10.77 6.62 29.79
N VAL A 565 11.96 6.84 29.23
CA VAL A 565 12.40 6.15 28.01
C VAL A 565 13.31 4.99 28.39
N VAL A 566 13.04 3.83 27.79
CA VAL A 566 13.88 2.63 27.89
C VAL A 566 14.60 2.40 26.57
N GLU A 567 15.83 1.91 26.67
CA GLU A 567 16.73 1.68 25.54
C GLU A 567 17.36 0.29 25.64
N GLY A 568 17.67 -0.29 24.50
CA GLY A 568 18.38 -1.56 24.40
C GLY A 568 18.59 -1.94 22.95
N HIS A 569 19.12 -3.14 22.70
CA HIS A 569 19.27 -3.64 21.34
C HIS A 569 19.14 -5.16 21.30
N VAL A 570 18.71 -5.67 20.14
CA VAL A 570 18.75 -7.10 19.84
C VAL A 570 19.93 -7.35 18.91
N ASN A 571 20.78 -8.30 19.28
CA ASN A 571 21.82 -8.82 18.39
C ASN A 571 21.30 -10.06 17.68
N VAL A 572 21.45 -10.09 16.35
CA VAL A 572 21.04 -11.20 15.49
C VAL A 572 22.25 -11.68 14.71
N THR A 573 22.68 -12.91 14.94
CA THR A 573 23.79 -13.52 14.22
C THR A 573 23.25 -14.34 13.06
N ILE A 574 23.60 -13.93 11.85
CA ILE A 574 23.25 -14.62 10.61
C ILE A 574 24.46 -15.42 10.16
N GLU A 575 24.22 -16.68 9.84
CA GLU A 575 25.20 -17.57 9.23
C GLU A 575 24.73 -17.91 7.82
N SER A 576 25.60 -17.77 6.84
CA SER A 576 25.26 -17.99 5.44
C SER A 576 26.43 -18.62 4.70
N HIS A 577 26.10 -19.52 3.77
CA HIS A 577 27.08 -20.05 2.85
C HIS A 577 27.40 -18.98 1.80
N GLY A 578 28.69 -18.81 1.47
CA GLY A 578 29.09 -17.98 0.34
C GLY A 578 28.52 -18.50 -1.00
N ASP A 579 28.80 -17.77 -2.08
CA ASP A 579 28.38 -18.15 -3.43
C ASP A 579 28.89 -19.55 -3.82
N ILE A 580 28.20 -20.21 -4.76
CA ILE A 580 28.49 -21.58 -5.22
C ILE A 580 29.98 -21.75 -5.54
N GLY A 581 30.70 -22.50 -4.70
CA GLY A 581 32.15 -22.78 -4.83
C GLY A 581 32.99 -22.25 -3.67
N GLU A 582 32.51 -21.28 -2.90
CA GLU A 582 33.14 -20.84 -1.65
C GLU A 582 32.74 -21.77 -0.50
N LYS A 583 33.71 -22.49 0.06
CA LYS A 583 33.51 -23.36 1.23
C LYS A 583 33.49 -22.61 2.57
N THR A 584 33.69 -21.30 2.55
CA THR A 584 33.78 -20.47 3.74
C THR A 584 32.40 -20.01 4.17
N MET A 585 31.97 -20.46 5.35
CA MET A 585 30.81 -19.91 6.04
C MET A 585 31.08 -18.46 6.43
N ARG A 586 30.15 -17.56 6.12
CA ARG A 586 30.19 -16.17 6.54
C ARG A 586 29.22 -15.99 7.71
N ASN A 587 29.69 -15.36 8.77
CA ASN A 587 28.88 -15.00 9.92
C ASN A 587 28.89 -13.48 10.10
N GLN A 588 27.73 -12.90 10.38
CA GLN A 588 27.62 -11.50 10.72
C GLN A 588 26.60 -11.31 11.82
N THR A 589 27.00 -10.57 12.86
CA THR A 589 26.08 -10.13 13.91
C THR A 589 25.59 -8.72 13.60
N LEU A 590 24.27 -8.59 13.47
CA LEU A 590 23.57 -7.34 13.28
C LEU A 590 23.04 -6.83 14.62
N MET A 591 23.14 -5.53 14.84
CA MET A 591 22.58 -4.85 16.00
C MET A 591 21.32 -4.11 15.58
N LEU A 592 20.18 -4.42 16.21
CA LEU A 592 18.92 -3.71 16.06
C LEU A 592 18.66 -2.83 17.29
N PRO A 593 18.88 -1.50 17.20
CA PRO A 593 18.61 -0.60 18.32
C PRO A 593 17.11 -0.45 18.57
N ILE A 594 16.73 -0.41 19.85
CA ILE A 594 15.35 -0.33 20.32
C ILE A 594 15.22 0.79 21.35
N ARG A 595 14.22 1.64 21.15
CA ARG A 595 13.89 2.73 22.05
C ARG A 595 12.38 2.84 22.21
N ALA A 596 11.89 2.94 23.45
CA ALA A 596 10.47 3.03 23.71
C ALA A 596 10.16 3.94 24.91
N ARG A 597 9.01 4.63 24.88
CA ARG A 597 8.46 5.31 26.05
C ARG A 597 7.66 4.29 26.87
N VAL A 598 8.00 4.16 28.13
CA VAL A 598 7.22 3.42 29.14
C VAL A 598 6.53 4.42 30.05
N ILE A 599 5.28 4.14 30.39
CA ILE A 599 4.47 4.94 31.31
C ILE A 599 3.86 4.05 32.41
N PRO A 600 3.37 4.65 33.51
CA PRO A 600 2.60 3.94 34.50
C PRO A 600 1.33 3.35 33.89
N VAL A 601 0.85 2.25 34.47
CA VAL A 601 -0.35 1.54 33.98
C VAL A 601 -1.54 2.52 33.90
N PRO A 602 -2.13 2.72 32.70
CA PRO A 602 -3.32 3.56 32.56
C PRO A 602 -4.48 3.01 33.36
N VAL A 603 -5.34 3.91 33.87
CA VAL A 603 -6.57 3.50 34.54
C VAL A 603 -7.42 2.62 33.62
N ARG A 604 -8.07 1.61 34.19
CA ARG A 604 -8.90 0.62 33.48
C ARG A 604 -9.88 1.26 32.48
N SER A 605 -10.54 2.35 32.86
CA SER A 605 -11.52 3.05 32.01
C SER A 605 -10.91 3.71 30.76
N ARG A 606 -9.59 3.80 30.65
CA ARG A 606 -8.88 4.28 29.45
C ARG A 606 -8.35 3.16 28.58
N ARG A 607 -8.45 1.90 29.00
CA ARG A 607 -7.94 0.73 28.26
C ARG A 607 -9.07 0.06 27.51
N LEU A 608 -8.92 -0.03 26.19
CA LEU A 608 -9.86 -0.62 25.26
C LEU A 608 -9.20 -1.82 24.59
N LEU A 609 -9.95 -2.91 24.45
CA LEU A 609 -9.53 -4.09 23.71
C LEU A 609 -10.25 -4.11 22.35
N TRP A 610 -9.52 -4.28 21.27
CA TRP A 610 -10.04 -4.45 19.90
C TRP A 610 -9.95 -5.92 19.50
N ASP A 611 -11.03 -6.49 19.02
CA ASP A 611 -11.06 -7.87 18.53
C ASP A 611 -10.57 -7.99 17.08
N GLN A 612 -9.28 -8.34 16.90
CA GLN A 612 -8.72 -8.66 15.57
C GLN A 612 -8.83 -10.16 15.27
N PHE A 613 -9.02 -11.00 16.30
CA PHE A 613 -9.01 -12.46 16.17
C PHE A 613 -10.25 -12.99 15.43
N HIS A 614 -11.30 -12.20 15.28
CA HIS A 614 -12.50 -12.56 14.51
C HIS A 614 -12.64 -11.81 13.18
N SER A 615 -11.66 -10.99 12.80
CA SER A 615 -11.57 -10.40 11.44
C SER A 615 -10.87 -11.38 10.50
N LEU A 616 -11.51 -11.79 9.42
CA LEU A 616 -11.01 -12.84 8.54
C LEU A 616 -9.84 -12.37 7.66
N ARG A 617 -9.12 -13.36 7.13
CA ARG A 617 -7.98 -13.12 6.27
C ARG A 617 -8.41 -12.99 4.81
N TYR A 618 -8.03 -11.88 4.21
CA TYR A 618 -8.16 -11.61 2.79
C TYR A 618 -6.90 -12.01 2.01
N PRO A 619 -7.01 -12.54 0.77
CA PRO A 619 -8.20 -12.91 -0.01
C PRO A 619 -8.48 -14.43 0.06
N GLY A 620 -8.64 -15.00 1.26
CA GLY A 620 -8.95 -16.42 1.41
C GLY A 620 -10.25 -16.83 0.69
N GLY A 621 -11.30 -16.00 0.81
CA GLY A 621 -12.64 -16.22 0.25
C GLY A 621 -13.31 -14.91 -0.22
N TYR A 622 -14.55 -14.99 -0.74
CA TYR A 622 -15.33 -13.79 -1.04
C TYR A 622 -16.04 -13.32 0.22
N PHE A 623 -15.59 -12.20 0.78
CA PHE A 623 -16.32 -11.45 1.78
C PHE A 623 -16.66 -10.08 1.19
N PRO A 624 -17.94 -9.71 1.17
CA PRO A 624 -18.43 -8.55 0.46
C PRO A 624 -18.11 -7.27 1.22
N ARG A 625 -18.02 -6.15 0.52
CA ARG A 625 -18.01 -4.81 1.16
C ARG A 625 -19.20 -4.62 2.10
N ASP A 626 -18.96 -3.87 3.17
CA ASP A 626 -20.00 -3.42 4.08
C ASP A 626 -21.06 -2.58 3.38
N ASP A 627 -20.66 -1.59 2.57
CA ASP A 627 -21.58 -0.77 1.78
C ASP A 627 -21.92 -1.46 0.43
N LEU A 628 -23.13 -2.02 0.34
CA LEU A 628 -23.63 -2.68 -0.87
C LEU A 628 -23.82 -1.74 -2.08
N ARG A 629 -23.70 -0.41 -1.92
CA ARG A 629 -23.64 0.52 -3.06
C ARG A 629 -22.28 0.60 -3.72
N ALA A 630 -21.21 0.14 -3.05
CA ALA A 630 -19.85 0.13 -3.59
C ALA A 630 -19.67 -0.99 -4.65
N LYS A 631 -20.31 -0.82 -5.81
CA LYS A 631 -20.37 -1.85 -6.87
C LYS A 631 -19.08 -2.06 -7.65
N HIS A 632 -18.10 -1.16 -7.53
CA HIS A 632 -16.88 -1.19 -8.34
C HIS A 632 -15.81 -2.14 -7.79
N ASP A 633 -15.98 -2.61 -6.56
CA ASP A 633 -14.94 -3.20 -5.74
C ASP A 633 -15.66 -4.10 -4.71
N PRO A 634 -16.08 -5.33 -5.09
CA PRO A 634 -17.04 -6.09 -4.30
C PRO A 634 -16.46 -6.71 -3.03
N LEU A 635 -15.14 -6.89 -2.94
CA LEU A 635 -14.47 -7.52 -1.81
C LEU A 635 -14.09 -6.47 -0.76
N ASP A 636 -14.03 -6.84 0.51
CA ASP A 636 -13.17 -6.12 1.44
C ASP A 636 -11.72 -6.60 1.24
N TRP A 637 -10.76 -5.70 1.12
CA TRP A 637 -9.33 -6.05 0.99
C TRP A 637 -8.49 -5.44 2.10
N HIS A 638 -9.09 -4.65 3.00
CA HIS A 638 -8.36 -3.83 3.97
C HIS A 638 -8.06 -4.54 5.29
N ALA A 639 -8.58 -5.77 5.47
CA ALA A 639 -8.28 -6.68 6.56
C ALA A 639 -8.60 -6.16 7.97
N ASP A 640 -9.55 -5.22 8.05
CA ASP A 640 -10.25 -4.76 9.26
C ASP A 640 -9.35 -4.57 10.46
N HIS A 641 -8.31 -3.77 10.23
CA HIS A 641 -7.30 -3.48 11.24
C HIS A 641 -7.35 -2.01 11.64
N VAL A 642 -7.13 -1.75 12.92
CA VAL A 642 -7.06 -0.39 13.53
C VAL A 642 -6.01 0.54 12.90
N HIS A 643 -5.18 0.03 12.00
CA HIS A 643 -4.10 0.76 11.31
C HIS A 643 -4.23 0.72 9.77
N THR A 644 -5.28 0.09 9.24
CA THR A 644 -5.63 0.07 7.81
C THR A 644 -6.89 0.92 7.57
N ASN A 645 -8.05 0.32 7.29
CA ASN A 645 -9.34 1.00 7.12
C ASN A 645 -9.79 1.70 8.40
N PHE A 646 -9.62 1.12 9.59
CA PHE A 646 -10.03 1.76 10.86
C PHE A 646 -9.01 2.76 11.45
N ARG A 647 -8.04 3.21 10.66
CA ARG A 647 -6.97 4.14 11.10
C ARG A 647 -7.49 5.46 11.68
N ASP A 648 -8.52 6.05 11.07
CA ASP A 648 -9.04 7.34 11.54
C ASP A 648 -9.82 7.19 12.85
N MET A 649 -10.53 6.07 13.03
CA MET A 649 -11.12 5.68 14.31
C MET A 649 -10.04 5.56 15.39
N TYR A 650 -8.97 4.80 15.14
CA TYR A 650 -7.84 4.65 16.07
C TYR A 650 -7.28 6.01 16.51
N ARG A 651 -7.00 6.89 15.53
CA ARG A 651 -6.50 8.25 15.81
C ARG A 651 -7.44 9.03 16.71
N ARG A 652 -8.75 8.95 16.43
CA ARG A 652 -9.75 9.66 17.21
C ARG A 652 -9.82 9.15 18.64
N LEU A 653 -9.72 7.83 18.86
CA LEU A 653 -9.64 7.24 20.20
C LEU A 653 -8.38 7.70 20.96
N ARG A 654 -7.23 7.70 20.30
CA ARG A 654 -5.96 8.18 20.88
C ARG A 654 -6.02 9.67 21.25
N GLU A 655 -6.62 10.52 20.41
CA GLU A 655 -6.85 11.94 20.71
C GLU A 655 -7.69 12.17 21.97
N HIS A 656 -8.59 11.21 22.32
CA HIS A 656 -9.42 11.27 23.53
C HIS A 656 -8.78 10.58 24.73
N GLY A 657 -7.53 10.11 24.62
CA GLY A 657 -6.75 9.53 25.70
C GLY A 657 -7.04 8.05 25.98
N PHE A 658 -7.66 7.33 25.04
CA PHE A 658 -7.86 5.88 25.14
C PHE A 658 -6.66 5.12 24.62
N TYR A 659 -6.25 4.07 25.31
CA TYR A 659 -5.23 3.10 24.90
C TYR A 659 -5.94 1.92 24.26
N LEU A 660 -5.63 1.66 22.99
CA LEU A 660 -6.24 0.58 22.22
C LEU A 660 -5.23 -0.56 22.10
N GLU A 661 -5.63 -1.73 22.54
CA GLU A 661 -4.83 -2.96 22.51
C GLU A 661 -5.48 -3.94 21.54
N VAL A 662 -4.68 -4.55 20.66
CA VAL A 662 -5.18 -5.43 19.58
C VAL A 662 -5.13 -6.88 20.06
N MET A 663 -6.28 -7.54 20.09
CA MET A 663 -6.45 -8.95 20.46
C MET A 663 -6.29 -9.84 19.22
N GLY A 664 -5.10 -10.43 19.05
CA GLY A 664 -4.79 -11.40 17.98
C GLY A 664 -4.96 -12.87 18.38
N SER A 665 -5.57 -13.14 19.53
CA SER A 665 -5.82 -14.48 20.09
C SER A 665 -7.23 -14.52 20.69
N PRO A 666 -7.82 -15.69 20.95
CA PRO A 666 -9.11 -15.77 21.63
C PRO A 666 -9.12 -15.02 22.98
N LEU A 667 -10.28 -14.50 23.38
CA LEU A 667 -10.43 -13.75 24.65
C LEU A 667 -10.01 -14.57 25.87
N THR A 668 -10.08 -15.90 25.80
CA THR A 668 -9.62 -16.83 26.87
C THR A 668 -8.14 -16.69 27.20
N CYS A 669 -7.32 -16.10 26.31
CA CYS A 669 -5.89 -15.87 26.50
C CYS A 669 -5.54 -14.52 27.15
N ILE A 670 -6.55 -13.66 27.32
CA ILE A 670 -6.42 -12.31 27.83
C ILE A 670 -7.13 -12.23 29.18
N ASP A 671 -6.60 -11.41 30.10
CA ASP A 671 -7.31 -11.08 31.34
C ASP A 671 -8.26 -9.89 31.08
N PRO A 672 -9.57 -10.10 30.95
CA PRO A 672 -10.52 -9.04 30.63
C PRO A 672 -10.71 -8.04 31.79
N ALA A 673 -10.32 -8.39 33.02
CA ALA A 673 -10.46 -7.49 34.18
C ALA A 673 -9.60 -6.22 34.04
N LEU A 674 -8.59 -6.24 33.17
CA LEU A 674 -7.69 -5.12 32.89
C LEU A 674 -8.33 -4.02 32.03
N TYR A 675 -9.44 -4.30 31.35
CA TYR A 675 -10.01 -3.41 30.34
C TYR A 675 -11.34 -2.81 30.77
N GLY A 676 -11.59 -1.59 30.30
CA GLY A 676 -12.87 -0.90 30.49
C GLY A 676 -13.92 -1.38 29.50
N ALA A 677 -13.53 -1.63 28.25
CA ALA A 677 -14.44 -2.14 27.23
C ALA A 677 -13.73 -3.01 26.17
N LEU A 678 -14.49 -3.97 25.62
CA LEU A 678 -14.18 -4.71 24.41
C LEU A 678 -14.95 -4.10 23.23
N LEU A 679 -14.23 -3.83 22.14
CA LEU A 679 -14.77 -3.36 20.87
C LEU A 679 -14.86 -4.55 19.90
N LEU A 680 -16.07 -4.87 19.47
CA LEU A 680 -16.35 -5.77 18.36
C LEU A 680 -16.80 -4.90 17.20
N VAL A 681 -15.97 -4.76 16.18
CA VAL A 681 -16.26 -3.91 15.02
C VAL A 681 -15.98 -4.74 13.80
N ASP A 682 -17.01 -4.91 13.00
CA ASP A 682 -17.06 -5.78 11.84
C ASP A 682 -16.46 -7.20 12.04
N PRO A 683 -17.04 -8.00 12.96
CA PRO A 683 -16.57 -9.37 13.16
C PRO A 683 -17.19 -10.32 12.14
N GLU A 684 -16.35 -11.16 11.53
CA GLU A 684 -16.72 -11.99 10.38
C GLU A 684 -16.60 -13.50 10.67
N ASP A 685 -15.92 -13.87 11.76
CA ASP A 685 -15.70 -15.25 12.18
C ASP A 685 -16.67 -15.71 13.28
N GLU A 686 -16.65 -17.01 13.58
CA GLU A 686 -17.38 -17.65 14.67
C GLU A 686 -16.66 -17.49 16.02
N TYR A 687 -17.35 -17.70 17.14
CA TYR A 687 -16.77 -17.60 18.50
C TYR A 687 -16.64 -18.98 19.16
N PHE A 688 -15.59 -19.17 19.97
CA PHE A 688 -15.47 -20.40 20.78
C PHE A 688 -16.50 -20.39 21.93
N PRO A 689 -17.12 -21.54 22.28
CA PRO A 689 -18.02 -21.61 23.44
C PRO A 689 -17.37 -21.16 24.75
N GLU A 690 -16.09 -21.49 24.95
CA GLU A 690 -15.30 -21.10 26.12
C GLU A 690 -15.08 -19.57 26.18
N GLU A 691 -14.93 -18.95 25.02
CA GLU A 691 -14.78 -17.49 24.88
C GLU A 691 -16.08 -16.76 25.18
N MET A 692 -17.21 -17.25 24.69
CA MET A 692 -18.53 -16.70 25.03
C MET A 692 -18.76 -16.71 26.54
N ALA A 693 -18.40 -17.81 27.22
CA ALA A 693 -18.49 -17.92 28.67
C ALA A 693 -17.54 -16.95 29.40
N ALA A 694 -16.30 -16.79 28.90
CA ALA A 694 -15.34 -15.84 29.43
C ALA A 694 -15.83 -14.39 29.28
N LEU A 695 -16.43 -14.05 28.14
CA LEU A 695 -17.03 -12.74 27.90
C LEU A 695 -18.18 -12.46 28.86
N LYS A 696 -19.08 -13.43 29.11
CA LYS A 696 -20.17 -13.25 30.10
C LYS A 696 -19.62 -12.84 31.45
N LYS A 697 -18.65 -13.61 31.92
CA LYS A 697 -18.02 -13.43 33.22
C LYS A 697 -17.34 -12.05 33.31
N ALA A 698 -16.68 -11.63 32.22
CA ALA A 698 -16.03 -10.33 32.15
C ALA A 698 -17.02 -9.17 32.22
N VAL A 699 -18.13 -9.27 31.48
CA VAL A 699 -19.18 -8.25 31.49
C VAL A 699 -19.88 -8.20 32.84
N ASP A 700 -20.17 -9.34 33.46
CA ASP A 700 -20.72 -9.40 34.82
C ASP A 700 -19.76 -8.79 35.86
N ALA A 701 -18.45 -8.82 35.59
CA ALA A 701 -17.41 -8.19 36.41
C ALA A 701 -17.11 -6.72 36.02
N GLY A 702 -17.98 -6.08 35.23
CA GLY A 702 -17.92 -4.65 34.94
C GLY A 702 -17.18 -4.26 33.66
N MET A 703 -16.74 -5.20 32.82
CA MET A 703 -16.23 -4.86 31.48
C MET A 703 -17.41 -4.52 30.56
N SER A 704 -17.32 -3.45 29.79
CA SER A 704 -18.38 -3.11 28.84
C SER A 704 -18.12 -3.71 27.45
N LEU A 705 -19.18 -3.89 26.68
CA LEU A 705 -19.13 -4.42 25.32
C LEU A 705 -19.70 -3.38 24.36
N VAL A 706 -18.97 -3.05 23.30
CA VAL A 706 -19.40 -2.11 22.27
C VAL A 706 -19.31 -2.83 20.92
N VAL A 707 -20.46 -2.97 20.27
CA VAL A 707 -20.62 -3.71 19.02
C VAL A 707 -21.00 -2.74 17.90
N PHE A 708 -20.22 -2.73 16.84
CA PHE A 708 -20.56 -2.15 15.54
C PHE A 708 -20.55 -3.31 14.55
N ALA A 709 -21.73 -3.70 14.09
CA ALA A 709 -21.90 -4.79 13.13
C ALA A 709 -22.30 -4.20 11.77
N ASP A 710 -22.36 -5.04 10.76
CA ASP A 710 -22.88 -4.71 9.43
C ASP A 710 -24.00 -5.66 9.02
N TRP A 711 -24.42 -5.59 7.76
CA TRP A 711 -25.50 -6.41 7.26
C TRP A 711 -25.17 -7.89 7.24
N TYR A 712 -26.23 -8.68 7.38
CA TYR A 712 -26.24 -10.08 7.03
C TYR A 712 -27.64 -10.47 6.57
N ASN A 713 -27.74 -11.10 5.41
CA ASN A 713 -28.99 -11.69 4.94
C ASN A 713 -28.71 -12.87 4.02
N ALA A 714 -29.04 -14.10 4.46
CA ALA A 714 -28.71 -15.32 3.71
C ALA A 714 -29.28 -15.35 2.28
N SER A 715 -30.47 -14.77 2.07
CA SER A 715 -31.08 -14.64 0.74
C SER A 715 -30.34 -13.62 -0.11
N LEU A 716 -29.92 -12.49 0.48
CA LEU A 716 -29.16 -11.45 -0.19
C LEU A 716 -27.76 -11.94 -0.57
N LEU A 717 -27.06 -12.71 0.27
CA LEU A 717 -25.75 -13.29 -0.08
C LEU A 717 -25.82 -14.06 -1.41
N ARG A 718 -26.91 -14.81 -1.64
CA ARG A 718 -27.14 -15.53 -2.91
C ARG A 718 -27.43 -14.60 -4.10
N HIS A 719 -27.84 -13.35 -3.86
CA HIS A 719 -28.06 -12.31 -4.88
C HIS A 719 -26.82 -11.46 -5.15
N VAL A 720 -26.02 -11.14 -4.12
CA VAL A 720 -24.75 -10.38 -4.27
C VAL A 720 -23.59 -11.27 -4.71
N LYS A 721 -23.90 -12.48 -5.17
CA LYS A 721 -22.94 -13.30 -5.89
C LYS A 721 -22.51 -12.57 -7.16
N PHE A 722 -21.22 -12.53 -7.41
CA PHE A 722 -20.73 -12.16 -8.72
C PHE A 722 -20.34 -13.44 -9.45
N TYR A 723 -20.63 -13.44 -10.75
CA TYR A 723 -20.01 -14.41 -11.61
C TYR A 723 -18.60 -13.91 -11.82
N ASP A 724 -17.68 -14.58 -11.16
CA ASP A 724 -16.29 -14.38 -11.41
C ASP A 724 -16.03 -15.09 -12.75
N GLU A 725 -16.11 -14.31 -13.84
CA GLU A 725 -15.94 -14.78 -15.22
C GLU A 725 -14.72 -15.67 -15.34
N ASN A 726 -13.67 -15.13 -14.78
CA ASN A 726 -12.71 -15.69 -13.89
C ASN A 726 -12.71 -17.13 -13.39
N THR A 727 -13.16 -17.41 -12.16
CA THR A 727 -13.26 -18.81 -11.70
C THR A 727 -14.22 -19.64 -12.56
N ARG A 728 -14.98 -18.99 -13.46
CA ARG A 728 -16.21 -19.52 -14.05
C ARG A 728 -17.13 -20.09 -12.97
N GLN A 729 -16.98 -19.63 -11.73
CA GLN A 729 -17.80 -20.00 -10.61
C GLN A 729 -18.51 -18.74 -10.16
N TRP A 730 -19.73 -18.96 -9.71
CA TRP A 730 -20.40 -17.96 -8.91
C TRP A 730 -19.68 -17.93 -7.57
N TRP A 731 -19.03 -16.82 -7.25
CA TRP A 731 -18.60 -16.58 -5.89
C TRP A 731 -19.80 -16.09 -5.12
N ILE A 732 -20.11 -16.84 -4.07
CA ILE A 732 -21.14 -16.47 -3.11
C ILE A 732 -20.37 -15.98 -1.88
N PRO A 733 -20.75 -14.84 -1.31
CA PRO A 733 -20.23 -14.38 -0.04
C PRO A 733 -20.22 -15.51 1.00
N GLU A 734 -19.10 -15.70 1.69
CA GLU A 734 -18.98 -16.73 2.73
C GLU A 734 -19.66 -16.27 4.04
N THR A 735 -19.76 -14.96 4.25
CA THR A 735 -20.58 -14.29 5.29
C THR A 735 -21.11 -12.94 4.74
N GLY A 736 -21.90 -12.21 5.53
CA GLY A 736 -22.29 -10.81 5.26
C GLY A 736 -21.11 -9.84 5.42
N GLY A 737 -21.39 -8.54 5.65
CA GLY A 737 -20.34 -7.62 6.13
C GLY A 737 -19.82 -8.14 7.47
N SER A 738 -20.74 -8.33 8.44
CA SER A 738 -20.44 -9.06 9.67
C SER A 738 -21.13 -10.44 9.73
N ASN A 739 -20.58 -11.36 10.52
CA ASN A 739 -21.22 -12.64 10.87
C ASN A 739 -22.28 -12.43 11.96
N VAL A 740 -23.41 -11.83 11.58
CA VAL A 740 -24.53 -11.53 12.50
C VAL A 740 -25.10 -12.78 13.20
N PRO A 741 -25.22 -13.97 12.57
CA PRO A 741 -25.59 -15.18 13.30
C PRO A 741 -24.65 -15.51 14.47
N ALA A 742 -23.33 -15.44 14.27
CA ALA A 742 -22.35 -15.64 15.33
C ALA A 742 -22.42 -14.56 16.41
N LEU A 743 -22.61 -13.29 16.01
CA LEU A 743 -22.87 -12.20 16.95
C LEU A 743 -24.14 -12.40 17.77
N ASN A 744 -25.20 -12.93 17.17
CA ASN A 744 -26.45 -13.22 17.88
C ASN A 744 -26.28 -14.35 18.88
N ASP A 745 -25.50 -15.39 18.56
CA ASP A 745 -25.15 -16.42 19.53
C ASP A 745 -24.45 -15.79 20.76
N LEU A 746 -23.52 -14.85 20.53
CA LEU A 746 -22.81 -14.09 21.56
C LEU A 746 -23.72 -13.12 22.32
N LEU A 747 -24.67 -12.45 21.67
CA LEU A 747 -25.54 -11.43 22.30
C LEU A 747 -26.78 -12.04 22.97
N SER A 748 -27.12 -13.29 22.66
CA SER A 748 -28.30 -14.01 23.17
C SER A 748 -28.37 -14.04 24.70
N MET A 749 -27.23 -14.13 25.37
CA MET A 749 -27.08 -14.10 26.83
C MET A 749 -27.53 -12.79 27.49
N TYR A 750 -27.71 -11.73 26.71
CA TYR A 750 -28.24 -10.42 27.13
C TYR A 750 -29.64 -10.14 26.57
N GLN A 751 -30.28 -11.12 25.93
CA GLN A 751 -31.58 -10.98 25.25
C GLN A 751 -31.54 -9.89 24.15
N VAL A 752 -30.37 -9.72 23.52
CA VAL A 752 -30.17 -8.83 22.38
C VAL A 752 -29.99 -9.67 21.13
N ALA A 753 -30.67 -9.29 20.05
CA ALA A 753 -30.43 -9.89 18.73
C ALA A 753 -30.56 -8.84 17.62
N LEU A 754 -29.67 -8.94 16.64
CA LEU A 754 -29.71 -8.24 15.36
C LEU A 754 -30.53 -9.04 14.35
N GLY A 755 -31.18 -8.34 13.43
CA GLY A 755 -32.05 -8.93 12.43
C GLY A 755 -31.36 -9.27 11.12
N ASP A 756 -32.16 -9.74 10.15
CA ASP A 756 -31.72 -10.17 8.83
C ASP A 756 -32.03 -9.16 7.71
N ARG A 757 -32.63 -8.00 8.01
CA ARG A 757 -32.96 -6.98 7.01
C ARG A 757 -31.85 -5.95 6.90
N VAL A 758 -31.66 -5.45 5.68
CA VAL A 758 -30.56 -4.53 5.34
C VAL A 758 -31.12 -3.16 5.00
N PHE A 759 -30.70 -2.14 5.75
CA PHE A 759 -31.25 -0.80 5.67
C PHE A 759 -30.21 0.22 5.23
N GLU A 760 -30.70 1.30 4.64
CA GLU A 760 -29.87 2.39 4.18
C GLU A 760 -30.57 3.73 4.31
N GLY A 761 -29.83 4.80 4.60
CA GLY A 761 -30.38 6.14 4.52
C GLY A 761 -29.60 7.22 5.23
N SER A 762 -29.86 8.46 4.84
CA SER A 762 -29.39 9.65 5.56
C SER A 762 -30.33 9.97 6.71
N PHE A 763 -29.80 10.18 7.91
CA PHE A 763 -30.58 10.61 9.06
C PHE A 763 -29.80 11.63 9.92
N LYS A 764 -30.44 12.15 10.97
CA LYS A 764 -29.78 13.00 11.97
C LYS A 764 -29.89 12.35 13.33
N LEU A 765 -28.79 12.32 14.07
CA LEU A 765 -28.74 11.82 15.45
C LEU A 765 -28.08 12.88 16.33
N GLY A 766 -28.84 13.45 17.27
CA GLY A 766 -28.33 14.50 18.16
C GLY A 766 -27.71 15.70 17.44
N GLY A 767 -28.31 16.12 16.32
CA GLY A 767 -27.81 17.22 15.48
C GLY A 767 -26.70 16.84 14.50
N HIS A 768 -26.11 15.64 14.60
CA HIS A 768 -25.08 15.17 13.68
C HIS A 768 -25.72 14.54 12.43
N PRO A 769 -25.30 14.93 11.21
CA PRO A 769 -25.71 14.25 9.98
C PRO A 769 -25.03 12.89 9.89
N MET A 770 -25.83 11.84 9.75
CA MET A 770 -25.38 10.45 9.69
C MET A 770 -25.77 9.83 8.36
N TYR A 771 -25.12 8.74 8.01
CA TYR A 771 -25.51 7.86 6.91
C TYR A 771 -25.45 6.43 7.43
N TYR A 772 -26.53 5.69 7.27
CA TYR A 772 -26.58 4.25 7.51
C TYR A 772 -26.25 3.56 6.19
N ALA A 773 -25.09 2.92 6.08
CA ALA A 773 -24.60 2.28 4.87
C ALA A 773 -24.81 0.77 4.97
N SER A 774 -25.92 0.28 4.42
CA SER A 774 -26.19 -1.17 4.36
C SER A 774 -26.09 -1.85 5.74
N GLY A 775 -26.65 -1.23 6.78
CA GLY A 775 -26.58 -1.79 8.13
C GLY A 775 -27.76 -2.73 8.45
N THR A 776 -27.59 -3.58 9.46
CA THR A 776 -28.65 -4.42 10.04
C THR A 776 -29.45 -3.66 11.11
N HIS A 777 -30.68 -4.07 11.41
CA HIS A 777 -31.47 -3.52 12.52
C HIS A 777 -31.34 -4.34 13.81
N ILE A 778 -31.70 -3.73 14.94
CA ILE A 778 -31.87 -4.46 16.20
C ILE A 778 -33.25 -5.11 16.18
N HIS A 779 -33.29 -6.45 16.16
CA HIS A 779 -34.51 -7.25 16.13
C HIS A 779 -35.17 -7.36 17.51
N SER A 780 -34.38 -7.71 18.53
CA SER A 780 -34.87 -7.83 19.91
C SER A 780 -33.92 -7.17 20.89
N PHE A 781 -34.49 -6.52 21.91
CA PHE A 781 -33.74 -5.81 22.94
C PHE A 781 -34.52 -5.83 24.27
N PRO A 782 -33.85 -5.86 25.43
CA PRO A 782 -34.52 -5.86 26.72
C PRO A 782 -35.36 -4.60 26.97
N GLU A 783 -36.50 -4.75 27.66
CA GLU A 783 -37.45 -3.65 27.94
C GLU A 783 -36.85 -2.51 28.77
N HIS A 784 -35.88 -2.81 29.63
CA HIS A 784 -35.19 -1.83 30.47
C HIS A 784 -34.02 -1.14 29.75
N GLY A 785 -33.72 -1.56 28.51
CA GLY A 785 -32.74 -0.94 27.64
C GLY A 785 -33.29 0.29 26.93
N VAL A 786 -32.39 1.09 26.35
CA VAL A 786 -32.73 2.24 25.52
C VAL A 786 -32.52 1.87 24.06
N LEU A 787 -33.55 2.06 23.23
CA LEU A 787 -33.48 1.89 21.78
C LEU A 787 -33.65 3.24 21.10
N ILE A 788 -32.82 3.49 20.09
CA ILE A 788 -32.91 4.67 19.21
C ILE A 788 -33.19 4.19 17.79
N THR A 789 -34.17 4.83 17.15
CA THR A 789 -34.60 4.50 15.79
C THR A 789 -34.22 5.59 14.78
N ALA A 790 -34.17 5.22 13.50
CA ALA A 790 -34.02 6.14 12.38
C ALA A 790 -34.95 5.76 11.23
N GLN A 791 -35.39 6.77 10.47
CA GLN A 791 -36.17 6.57 9.25
C GLN A 791 -35.23 6.16 8.11
N LEU A 792 -35.29 4.90 7.70
CA LEU A 792 -34.40 4.30 6.70
C LEU A 792 -35.19 3.54 5.64
N THR A 793 -34.55 3.28 4.51
CA THR A 793 -35.13 2.51 3.41
C THR A 793 -34.62 1.07 3.45
N ASP A 794 -35.48 0.10 3.17
CA ASP A 794 -35.07 -1.30 3.05
C ASP A 794 -34.32 -1.53 1.74
N GLN A 795 -33.00 -1.52 1.84
CA GLN A 795 -32.10 -1.69 0.71
C GLN A 795 -32.05 -3.15 0.26
N GLY A 796 -32.10 -4.10 1.19
CA GLY A 796 -32.09 -5.53 0.87
C GLY A 796 -33.27 -5.93 -0.01
N HIS A 797 -34.47 -5.46 0.32
CA HIS A 797 -35.67 -5.66 -0.50
C HIS A 797 -35.51 -5.03 -1.88
N GLN A 798 -35.00 -3.79 -1.98
CA GLN A 798 -34.78 -3.12 -3.26
C GLN A 798 -33.81 -3.87 -4.17
N ILE A 799 -32.72 -4.41 -3.60
CA ILE A 799 -31.73 -5.19 -4.34
C ILE A 799 -32.36 -6.50 -4.84
N MET A 800 -33.14 -7.19 -4.01
CA MET A 800 -33.79 -8.46 -4.36
C MET A 800 -34.94 -8.29 -5.38
N THR A 801 -35.71 -7.20 -5.34
CA THR A 801 -36.83 -6.96 -6.27
C THR A 801 -36.41 -6.23 -7.55
N GLY A 802 -35.23 -5.62 -7.59
CA GLY A 802 -34.74 -4.85 -8.74
C GLY A 802 -35.43 -3.49 -8.94
N GLU A 803 -36.17 -3.00 -7.93
CA GLU A 803 -36.83 -1.69 -7.98
C GLU A 803 -35.80 -0.56 -8.08
N LYS A 804 -35.86 0.23 -9.18
CA LYS A 804 -35.05 1.45 -9.30
C LYS A 804 -35.63 2.55 -8.40
N PRO A 805 -34.79 3.37 -7.73
CA PRO A 805 -35.28 4.52 -6.97
C PRO A 805 -36.09 5.43 -7.90
N SER A 806 -37.30 5.79 -7.47
CA SER A 806 -38.26 6.55 -8.26
C SER A 806 -37.65 7.89 -8.71
N THR A 807 -37.45 8.07 -10.02
CA THR A 807 -36.98 9.32 -10.64
C THR A 807 -38.12 10.33 -10.75
N GLY A 808 -38.66 10.74 -9.60
CA GLY A 808 -39.69 11.76 -9.49
C GLY A 808 -39.22 12.93 -8.63
N GLY A 809 -38.43 13.84 -9.20
CA GLY A 809 -38.26 15.24 -8.73
C GLY A 809 -37.76 15.52 -7.31
N GLY A 810 -37.47 14.52 -6.48
CA GLY A 810 -36.93 14.65 -5.13
C GLY A 810 -35.51 14.09 -5.01
N THR A 811 -34.78 14.52 -3.97
CA THR A 811 -33.44 14.04 -3.60
C THR A 811 -33.26 12.52 -3.75
N PRO A 812 -32.09 12.02 -4.21
CA PRO A 812 -31.86 10.59 -4.45
C PRO A 812 -32.02 9.77 -3.15
N GLY A 813 -33.01 8.85 -3.14
CA GLY A 813 -33.34 7.99 -1.98
C GLY A 813 -34.83 7.80 -1.66
N SER A 814 -35.77 8.23 -2.50
CA SER A 814 -37.22 8.26 -2.21
C SER A 814 -37.96 6.91 -2.34
N GLY A 815 -37.46 5.86 -1.70
CA GLY A 815 -38.28 4.70 -1.35
C GLY A 815 -39.14 4.98 -0.10
N PRO A 816 -40.18 4.19 0.21
CA PRO A 816 -40.87 4.30 1.49
C PRO A 816 -39.87 4.05 2.63
N THR A 817 -39.76 5.00 3.56
CA THR A 817 -38.92 4.85 4.75
C THR A 817 -39.70 4.16 5.87
N VAL A 818 -39.00 3.36 6.66
CA VAL A 818 -39.53 2.65 7.84
C VAL A 818 -38.74 3.13 9.06
N ASP A 819 -39.38 3.14 10.22
CA ASP A 819 -38.71 3.44 11.50
C ASP A 819 -37.91 2.20 11.95
N VAL A 820 -36.58 2.28 11.90
CA VAL A 820 -35.66 1.16 12.12
C VAL A 820 -34.90 1.34 13.43
N PRO A 821 -34.92 0.37 14.37
CA PRO A 821 -34.04 0.37 15.54
C PRO A 821 -32.58 0.18 15.13
N ILE A 822 -31.75 1.20 15.34
CA ILE A 822 -30.36 1.23 14.87
C ILE A 822 -29.32 1.19 16.00
N LEU A 823 -29.65 1.72 17.18
CA LEU A 823 -28.73 1.80 18.33
C LEU A 823 -29.42 1.35 19.60
N GLY A 824 -28.80 0.40 20.31
CA GLY A 824 -29.25 -0.12 21.59
C GLY A 824 -28.23 0.14 22.69
N LEU A 825 -28.72 0.57 23.86
CA LEU A 825 -27.91 0.83 25.06
C LEU A 825 -28.50 0.07 26.24
N LEU A 826 -27.70 -0.77 26.88
CA LEU A 826 -28.17 -1.69 27.93
C LEU A 826 -27.23 -1.69 29.13
N GLN A 827 -27.82 -1.65 30.32
CA GLN A 827 -27.18 -1.94 31.60
C GLN A 827 -27.55 -3.37 32.01
N THR A 828 -26.56 -4.23 32.24
CA THR A 828 -26.78 -5.70 32.25
C THR A 828 -27.38 -6.28 33.53
N ASP A 829 -27.36 -5.56 34.66
CA ASP A 829 -27.90 -6.03 35.95
C ASP A 829 -29.38 -5.66 36.20
N GLY A 830 -30.08 -5.13 35.19
CA GLY A 830 -31.51 -4.80 35.29
C GLY A 830 -31.82 -3.61 36.21
N GLU A 831 -30.82 -2.90 36.74
CA GLU A 831 -31.05 -1.65 37.47
C GLU A 831 -31.53 -0.56 36.50
N THR A 832 -32.79 -0.14 36.64
CA THR A 832 -33.37 0.99 35.91
C THR A 832 -32.77 2.28 36.49
N ARG A 833 -31.74 2.82 35.84
CA ARG A 833 -31.14 4.08 36.29
C ARG A 833 -31.96 5.26 35.77
N ASP A 834 -32.39 6.12 36.69
CA ASP A 834 -33.00 7.40 36.36
C ASP A 834 -31.94 8.33 35.75
N TYR A 835 -31.96 8.49 34.43
CA TYR A 835 -31.01 9.29 33.65
C TYR A 835 -31.10 10.81 33.90
N THR A 836 -31.99 11.24 34.80
CA THR A 836 -32.18 12.65 35.18
C THR A 836 -31.36 13.08 36.40
N ASN A 837 -30.83 12.15 37.20
CA ASN A 837 -30.05 12.45 38.40
C ASN A 837 -28.57 12.02 38.27
N ASP A 838 -27.70 12.99 37.98
CA ASP A 838 -26.23 12.86 37.94
C ASP A 838 -25.60 12.70 39.34
N THR A 839 -26.01 11.70 40.13
CA THR A 839 -25.26 11.33 41.34
C THR A 839 -24.22 10.25 41.02
N ILE A 840 -22.95 10.61 41.19
CA ILE A 840 -21.73 9.96 40.70
C ILE A 840 -21.21 8.83 41.63
N ASP A 841 -21.94 8.44 42.68
CA ASP A 841 -21.28 7.78 43.83
C ASP A 841 -21.29 6.23 43.88
N LYS A 842 -21.71 5.52 42.83
CA LYS A 842 -21.55 4.05 42.78
C LYS A 842 -20.99 3.60 41.45
N LEU A 843 -19.80 2.98 41.46
CA LEU A 843 -19.32 2.19 40.33
C LEU A 843 -20.37 1.12 40.03
N PRO A 844 -20.80 0.95 38.76
CA PRO A 844 -21.73 -0.11 38.41
C PRO A 844 -21.06 -1.46 38.71
N LYS A 845 -21.83 -2.39 39.29
CA LYS A 845 -21.32 -3.73 39.63
C LYS A 845 -21.13 -4.60 38.38
N SER A 846 -21.92 -4.36 37.33
CA SER A 846 -21.85 -5.04 36.05
C SER A 846 -21.59 -4.07 34.88
N GLY A 847 -21.18 -4.64 33.74
CA GLY A 847 -20.84 -3.92 32.53
C GLY A 847 -22.06 -3.42 31.75
N ARG A 848 -21.79 -2.61 30.73
CA ARG A 848 -22.79 -2.08 29.79
C ARG A 848 -22.59 -2.61 28.39
N LEU A 849 -23.66 -2.68 27.64
CA LEU A 849 -23.66 -3.08 26.24
C LEU A 849 -24.13 -1.91 25.37
N VAL A 850 -23.42 -1.66 24.28
CA VAL A 850 -23.84 -0.78 23.19
C VAL A 850 -23.80 -1.58 21.90
N VAL A 851 -24.90 -1.58 21.15
CA VAL A 851 -24.99 -2.29 19.86
C VAL A 851 -25.48 -1.32 18.79
N TYR A 852 -24.71 -1.20 17.71
CA TYR A 852 -25.01 -0.41 16.52
C TYR A 852 -24.85 -1.29 15.28
N GLY A 853 -25.79 -1.22 14.33
CA GLY A 853 -25.84 -2.16 13.21
C GLY A 853 -25.18 -1.68 11.91
N ASP A 854 -24.29 -0.68 11.96
CA ASP A 854 -23.46 -0.24 10.82
C ASP A 854 -22.04 0.09 11.32
N SER A 855 -21.00 -0.51 10.74
CA SER A 855 -19.61 -0.20 11.06
C SER A 855 -18.89 0.63 9.99
N SER A 856 -19.39 0.65 8.75
CA SER A 856 -18.86 1.41 7.59
C SER A 856 -18.53 2.86 7.92
N CYS A 857 -19.31 3.49 8.80
CA CYS A 857 -19.09 4.88 9.18
C CYS A 857 -17.85 5.12 10.07
N LEU A 858 -17.22 4.07 10.60
CA LEU A 858 -15.96 4.13 11.35
C LEU A 858 -14.73 4.05 10.43
N GLU A 859 -14.89 3.56 9.21
CA GLU A 859 -13.82 3.41 8.24
C GLU A 859 -13.22 4.75 7.79
N GLY A 860 -11.93 4.70 7.45
CA GLY A 860 -11.19 5.78 6.84
C GLY A 860 -11.69 6.02 5.43
N GLY A 861 -12.33 7.18 5.24
CA GLY A 861 -12.85 7.58 3.94
C GLY A 861 -14.36 7.53 3.77
N ALA A 862 -15.07 7.13 4.82
CA ALA A 862 -16.51 7.26 4.89
C ALA A 862 -16.97 8.70 4.58
N ALA A 863 -17.97 8.84 3.72
CA ALA A 863 -18.52 10.15 3.35
C ALA A 863 -19.11 10.91 4.55
N ARG A 864 -19.60 10.19 5.55
CA ARG A 864 -20.10 10.72 6.83
C ARG A 864 -19.54 9.90 8.00
N PRO A 865 -18.37 10.27 8.54
CA PRO A 865 -17.75 9.51 9.60
C PRO A 865 -18.51 9.62 10.92
N CYS A 866 -18.65 8.50 11.63
CA CYS A 866 -19.39 8.40 12.89
C CYS A 866 -18.48 8.21 14.12
N HIS A 867 -17.21 8.60 14.07
CA HIS A 867 -16.30 8.46 15.23
C HIS A 867 -16.82 9.16 16.50
N TRP A 868 -17.65 10.20 16.35
CA TRP A 868 -18.34 10.84 17.48
C TRP A 868 -19.33 9.91 18.17
N LEU A 869 -20.02 9.04 17.43
CA LEU A 869 -20.97 8.05 17.96
C LEU A 869 -20.22 6.98 18.75
N LEU A 870 -19.07 6.51 18.26
CA LEU A 870 -18.20 5.60 19.02
C LEU A 870 -17.75 6.23 20.35
N LEU A 871 -17.37 7.50 20.35
CA LEU A 871 -17.02 8.20 21.59
C LEU A 871 -18.21 8.33 22.55
N ALA A 872 -19.41 8.60 22.03
CA ALA A 872 -20.64 8.64 22.81
C ALA A 872 -21.00 7.26 23.40
N ALA A 873 -20.85 6.20 22.59
CA ALA A 873 -21.00 4.81 23.00
C ALA A 873 -20.03 4.45 24.13
N LEU A 874 -18.76 4.83 23.99
CA LEU A 874 -17.74 4.63 25.03
C LEU A 874 -18.05 5.43 26.30
N GLN A 875 -18.56 6.66 26.19
CA GLN A 875 -18.94 7.47 27.35
C GLN A 875 -20.08 6.82 28.15
N TYR A 876 -21.08 6.27 27.45
CA TYR A 876 -22.12 5.46 28.08
C TYR A 876 -21.54 4.18 28.65
N ALA A 877 -20.82 3.39 27.85
CA ALA A 877 -20.26 2.10 28.24
C ALA A 877 -19.38 2.19 29.50
N LEU A 878 -18.51 3.20 29.57
CA LEU A 878 -17.51 3.32 30.63
C LEU A 878 -18.01 4.09 31.85
N VAL A 879 -18.77 5.18 31.65
CA VAL A 879 -19.18 6.09 32.74
C VAL A 879 -20.67 6.00 33.06
N GLY A 880 -21.50 5.56 32.11
CA GLY A 880 -22.96 5.52 32.24
C GLY A 880 -23.63 6.83 31.90
N HIS A 881 -22.83 7.80 31.47
CA HIS A 881 -23.34 9.09 31.07
C HIS A 881 -23.83 9.00 29.62
N LEU A 882 -25.13 9.19 29.42
CA LEU A 882 -25.71 9.34 28.10
C LEU A 882 -25.52 10.79 27.62
N PRO A 883 -24.76 11.06 26.55
CA PRO A 883 -24.58 12.42 26.05
C PRO A 883 -25.91 13.05 25.65
N SER A 884 -26.02 14.39 25.73
CA SER A 884 -27.25 15.12 25.39
C SER A 884 -27.76 14.79 23.98
N SER A 885 -26.83 14.62 23.02
CA SER A 885 -27.10 14.22 21.64
C SER A 885 -27.85 12.89 21.53
N LEU A 886 -27.57 11.93 22.43
CA LEU A 886 -28.29 10.66 22.50
C LEU A 886 -29.51 10.75 23.41
N LYS A 887 -29.48 11.54 24.49
CA LYS A 887 -30.64 11.78 25.38
C LYS A 887 -31.85 12.34 24.63
N GLU A 888 -31.63 13.28 23.73
CA GLU A 888 -32.68 13.87 22.88
C GLU A 888 -33.29 12.86 21.89
N ALA A 889 -32.50 11.88 21.45
CA ALA A 889 -32.96 10.80 20.59
C ALA A 889 -33.57 9.63 21.38
N ALA A 890 -33.23 9.50 22.66
CA ALA A 890 -33.66 8.46 23.60
C ALA A 890 -34.99 8.80 24.33
N VAL A 891 -35.81 9.70 23.80
CA VAL A 891 -37.08 10.12 24.44
C VAL A 891 -37.94 8.91 24.83
N PRO A 892 -38.54 8.88 26.04
CA PRO A 892 -38.96 7.64 26.68
C PRO A 892 -39.98 6.82 25.87
N LEU A 893 -39.72 5.52 25.81
CA LEU A 893 -40.56 4.47 25.21
C LEU A 893 -42.03 4.45 25.70
N GLN A 894 -42.38 5.15 26.79
CA GLN A 894 -43.73 5.14 27.37
C GLN A 894 -44.84 5.63 26.42
N ASN A 895 -44.52 6.31 25.32
CA ASN A 895 -45.49 6.68 24.28
C ASN A 895 -45.44 5.82 23.00
N ARG A 896 -44.61 4.76 22.94
CA ARG A 896 -44.47 3.91 21.74
C ARG A 896 -44.45 2.40 21.97
N VAL A 897 -44.63 1.90 23.20
CA VAL A 897 -44.72 0.43 23.47
C VAL A 897 -45.87 -0.25 22.72
N ARG A 898 -46.87 0.49 22.22
CA ARG A 898 -47.97 -0.09 21.43
C ARG A 898 -47.76 -0.05 19.91
N ASP A 899 -46.82 0.74 19.39
CA ASP A 899 -46.73 1.02 17.94
C ASP A 899 -45.30 1.01 17.36
N VAL A 900 -44.26 0.56 18.09
CA VAL A 900 -43.08 0.05 17.37
C VAL A 900 -43.49 -1.29 16.77
N HIS A 901 -44.02 -1.26 15.56
CA HIS A 901 -44.07 -2.45 14.74
C HIS A 901 -42.64 -3.03 14.73
N ILE A 902 -42.42 -4.10 15.50
CA ILE A 902 -41.26 -4.97 15.30
C ILE A 902 -41.33 -5.30 13.83
N ILE A 903 -40.36 -4.78 13.08
CA ILE A 903 -40.27 -4.99 11.64
C ILE A 903 -40.38 -6.52 11.47
N PRO A 904 -41.40 -7.05 10.78
CA PRO A 904 -41.51 -8.48 10.58
C PRO A 904 -40.23 -8.93 9.87
N SER A 905 -39.41 -9.66 10.60
CA SER A 905 -38.07 -10.13 10.21
C SER A 905 -37.78 -11.38 11.01
N GLU A 906 -37.04 -12.30 10.42
CA GLU A 906 -36.60 -13.52 11.09
C GLU A 906 -35.21 -13.28 11.71
N LEU A 907 -34.81 -14.13 12.64
CA LEU A 907 -33.43 -14.13 13.09
C LEU A 907 -32.55 -14.64 11.94
N PRO A 908 -31.41 -13.98 11.65
CA PRO A 908 -30.53 -14.38 10.57
C PRO A 908 -29.98 -15.78 10.83
N GLN A 909 -30.06 -16.64 9.82
CA GLN A 909 -29.52 -18.00 9.86
C GLN A 909 -28.24 -18.11 9.04
N ARG A 910 -27.31 -18.96 9.47
CA ARG A 910 -26.09 -19.30 8.71
C ARG A 910 -26.48 -19.80 7.32
N ALA A 911 -25.80 -19.30 6.29
CA ALA A 911 -26.15 -19.62 4.90
C ALA A 911 -25.98 -21.12 4.60
N GLU A 912 -27.03 -21.78 4.12
CA GLU A 912 -26.95 -23.20 3.76
C GLU A 912 -25.92 -23.44 2.65
N GLY A 913 -25.02 -24.39 2.88
CA GLY A 913 -23.93 -24.72 1.95
C GLY A 913 -22.76 -23.73 1.95
N GLY A 914 -22.72 -22.79 2.91
CA GLY A 914 -21.58 -21.88 3.10
C GLY A 914 -20.28 -22.61 3.45
N ARG A 915 -19.14 -22.06 3.02
CA ARG A 915 -17.80 -22.64 3.23
C ARG A 915 -16.94 -21.79 4.15
N LEU A 916 -17.56 -21.00 5.03
CA LEU A 916 -16.88 -20.20 6.05
C LEU A 916 -15.84 -21.02 6.84
N HIS A 917 -16.10 -22.31 7.08
CA HIS A 917 -15.20 -23.25 7.74
C HIS A 917 -13.82 -23.41 7.10
N MET A 918 -13.68 -23.08 5.81
CA MET A 918 -12.39 -23.11 5.09
C MET A 918 -11.48 -21.94 5.49
N TYR A 919 -12.05 -20.86 6.02
CA TYR A 919 -11.36 -19.60 6.32
C TYR A 919 -11.36 -19.28 7.82
N SER A 920 -12.37 -19.78 8.52
CA SER A 920 -12.55 -19.62 9.96
C SER A 920 -11.38 -20.20 10.75
N ARG A 921 -10.94 -19.46 11.78
CA ARG A 921 -10.00 -19.95 12.80
C ARG A 921 -10.70 -20.80 13.86
N VAL A 922 -12.02 -20.71 13.95
CA VAL A 922 -12.83 -21.34 15.00
C VAL A 922 -13.49 -22.63 14.51
N LEU A 923 -13.94 -22.71 13.27
CA LEU A 923 -14.57 -23.92 12.73
C LEU A 923 -13.54 -24.98 12.35
N SER A 924 -13.90 -26.26 12.44
CA SER A 924 -13.10 -27.37 11.91
C SER A 924 -13.07 -27.33 10.37
N SER A 925 -12.01 -27.87 9.75
CA SER A 925 -11.86 -27.85 8.29
C SER A 925 -12.93 -28.62 7.52
N ASP A 926 -13.68 -29.50 8.19
CA ASP A 926 -14.81 -30.25 7.63
C ASP A 926 -16.18 -29.62 7.96
N GLY A 927 -16.21 -28.50 8.70
CA GLY A 927 -17.43 -27.79 9.09
C GLY A 927 -18.30 -28.53 10.11
N SER A 928 -17.79 -29.58 10.77
CA SER A 928 -18.53 -30.37 11.76
C SER A 928 -18.80 -29.66 13.09
N GLY A 929 -18.11 -28.54 13.35
CA GLY A 929 -18.32 -27.70 14.54
C GLY A 929 -17.08 -26.85 14.86
N PRO A 930 -17.04 -26.21 16.04
CA PRO A 930 -15.83 -25.53 16.49
C PRO A 930 -14.69 -26.52 16.73
N ARG A 931 -13.47 -26.14 16.33
CA ARG A 931 -12.24 -26.86 16.67
C ARG A 931 -11.89 -26.63 18.14
N ALA A 932 -10.91 -27.38 18.65
CA ALA A 932 -10.38 -27.10 19.99
C ALA A 932 -9.75 -25.69 20.02
N ALA A 933 -10.09 -24.91 21.05
CA ALA A 933 -9.51 -23.58 21.25
C ALA A 933 -7.96 -23.69 21.28
N PRO A 934 -7.24 -22.81 20.57
CA PRO A 934 -5.79 -22.85 20.52
C PRO A 934 -5.18 -22.62 21.91
N SER A 935 -3.99 -23.15 22.15
CA SER A 935 -3.22 -22.81 23.35
C SER A 935 -2.87 -21.32 23.35
N CYS A 936 -2.86 -20.73 24.54
CA CYS A 936 -2.48 -19.34 24.74
C CYS A 936 -0.96 -19.19 24.68
N ASP A 937 -0.43 -19.27 23.46
CA ASP A 937 1.01 -19.18 23.21
C ASP A 937 1.44 -17.72 23.37
N ARG A 938 2.11 -17.41 24.49
CA ARG A 938 2.78 -16.13 24.68
C ARG A 938 4.24 -16.28 24.24
N PRO A 939 4.75 -15.40 23.36
CA PRO A 939 6.16 -15.42 22.98
C PRO A 939 7.03 -15.34 24.24
N GLU A 940 7.92 -16.32 24.42
CA GLU A 940 8.84 -16.32 25.56
C GLU A 940 9.86 -15.18 25.40
N PRO A 941 10.02 -14.30 26.40
CA PRO A 941 11.03 -13.24 26.35
C PRO A 941 12.44 -13.81 26.25
N ALA A 942 13.27 -13.20 25.41
CA ALA A 942 14.69 -13.55 25.34
C ALA A 942 15.37 -13.24 26.70
N PRO A 943 16.25 -14.11 27.21
CA PRO A 943 16.98 -13.86 28.45
C PRO A 943 17.77 -12.53 28.37
N PRO A 944 17.55 -11.59 29.30
CA PRO A 944 18.21 -10.28 29.24
C PRO A 944 19.70 -10.40 29.56
N GLN A 945 20.54 -9.76 28.75
CA GLN A 945 21.98 -9.58 28.98
C GLN A 945 22.28 -8.09 29.19
N PRO A 946 22.17 -7.56 30.43
CA PRO A 946 22.25 -6.11 30.66
C PRO A 946 23.64 -5.55 30.34
N VAL A 947 23.68 -4.40 29.68
CA VAL A 947 24.92 -3.71 29.30
C VAL A 947 24.90 -2.24 29.71
N HIS A 948 26.08 -1.69 30.04
CA HIS A 948 26.25 -0.26 30.24
C HIS A 948 26.29 0.45 28.88
N ALA A 949 25.41 1.45 28.70
CA ALA A 949 25.24 2.13 27.42
C ALA A 949 26.51 2.91 26.99
N PRO A 950 26.97 2.79 25.74
CA PRO A 950 27.80 3.83 25.12
C PRO A 950 26.96 5.12 24.93
N PRO A 951 27.57 6.32 24.87
CA PRO A 951 26.83 7.59 24.84
C PRO A 951 25.84 7.64 23.67
N ALA A 952 24.54 7.75 23.99
CA ALA A 952 23.45 7.72 23.02
C ALA A 952 23.47 8.95 22.10
N ALA A 953 23.41 8.72 20.79
CA ALA A 953 22.99 9.76 19.84
C ALA A 953 21.53 10.13 20.15
N ARG A 954 21.19 11.43 20.05
CA ARG A 954 19.83 11.93 20.37
C ARG A 954 18.72 11.33 19.48
N THR A 955 19.09 10.74 18.35
CA THR A 955 18.21 10.08 17.37
C THR A 955 18.90 8.82 16.83
N LEU A 956 18.18 7.69 16.80
CA LEU A 956 18.65 6.44 16.14
C LEU A 956 18.59 6.53 14.61
N ALA A 957 17.89 7.53 14.07
CA ALA A 957 17.79 7.76 12.64
C ALA A 957 19.16 8.08 12.02
N PRO A 958 19.50 7.50 10.86
CA PRO A 958 20.72 7.84 10.15
C PRO A 958 20.70 9.33 9.73
N HIS A 959 21.72 10.08 10.14
CA HIS A 959 21.99 11.39 9.55
C HIS A 959 22.64 11.16 8.19
N HIS A 960 21.94 11.43 7.10
CA HIS A 960 22.57 11.48 5.78
C HIS A 960 23.36 12.80 5.65
N PRO A 961 24.71 12.78 5.66
CA PRO A 961 25.45 13.93 5.17
C PRO A 961 25.16 14.10 3.68
N PRO A 962 25.00 15.33 3.16
CA PRO A 962 24.92 15.54 1.72
C PRO A 962 26.22 15.02 1.07
N THR A 963 26.11 14.05 0.17
CA THR A 963 27.23 13.58 -0.65
C THR A 963 27.71 14.73 -1.55
N ASP A 964 28.96 15.16 -1.38
CA ASP A 964 29.61 16.14 -2.27
C ASP A 964 29.89 15.44 -3.61
N PRO A 965 29.33 15.91 -4.74
CA PRO A 965 29.54 15.32 -6.07
C PRO A 965 31.01 15.21 -6.48
N LYS A 966 31.92 15.95 -5.83
CA LYS A 966 33.36 15.93 -6.13
C LYS A 966 34.10 14.67 -5.65
N SER A 967 33.48 13.80 -4.85
CA SER A 967 34.11 12.57 -4.36
C SER A 967 34.11 11.41 -5.35
N ILE A 968 33.47 11.56 -6.52
CA ILE A 968 33.44 10.53 -7.56
C ILE A 968 34.74 10.61 -8.38
N GLY A 969 35.77 9.91 -7.90
CA GLY A 969 37.06 9.79 -8.61
C GLY A 969 36.93 8.98 -9.91
N ALA A 970 37.62 9.46 -10.96
CA ALA A 970 37.87 8.70 -12.18
C ALA A 970 38.77 7.48 -11.87
N PRO A 971 38.63 6.37 -12.60
CA PRO A 971 39.53 5.23 -12.45
C PRO A 971 40.97 5.65 -12.72
N GLU A 972 41.89 5.25 -11.84
CA GLU A 972 43.33 5.52 -11.94
C GLU A 972 43.86 4.99 -13.28
N ILE A 973 44.27 5.90 -14.16
CA ILE A 973 45.11 5.59 -15.30
C ILE A 973 46.54 5.78 -14.81
N GLU A 974 47.29 4.68 -14.74
CA GLU A 974 48.72 4.67 -14.42
C GLU A 974 49.50 5.66 -15.29
N GLY A 975 50.42 6.39 -14.65
CA GLY A 975 51.51 7.10 -15.32
C GLY A 975 51.29 8.59 -15.53
N THR A 976 51.59 9.39 -14.51
CA THR A 976 52.33 10.66 -14.64
C THR A 976 52.71 11.21 -13.25
N GLU A 977 53.96 11.61 -13.09
CA GLU A 977 54.57 12.07 -11.83
C GLU A 977 53.92 13.35 -11.25
N PRO A 978 54.01 13.58 -9.92
CA PRO A 978 53.32 14.67 -9.26
C PRO A 978 54.17 15.96 -9.16
N ALA A 979 53.50 17.12 -9.25
CA ALA A 979 54.03 18.42 -8.83
C ALA A 979 53.28 18.93 -7.57
N PRO A 980 53.90 19.77 -6.72
CA PRO A 980 53.82 19.62 -5.27
C PRO A 980 52.73 20.44 -4.55
N ARG A 981 52.41 19.94 -3.35
CA ARG A 981 51.54 20.52 -2.32
C ARG A 981 51.99 21.89 -1.84
N ALA A 982 51.03 22.80 -1.64
CA ALA A 982 51.19 24.00 -0.82
C ALA A 982 49.95 24.22 0.09
N TRP A 983 50.19 24.00 1.38
CA TRP A 983 49.64 24.69 2.56
C TRP A 983 48.17 24.49 3.01
N ARG A 984 48.07 23.81 4.18
CA ARG A 984 46.97 23.85 5.16
C ARG A 984 47.09 25.09 6.06
N GLY A 985 45.95 25.54 6.59
CA GLY A 985 45.84 26.36 7.82
C GLY A 985 44.38 26.79 8.01
N ALA A 986 43.64 26.25 8.98
CA ALA A 986 43.36 26.84 10.30
C ALA A 986 42.52 28.13 10.20
N GLY A 987 41.42 28.39 10.91
CA GLY A 987 40.80 27.81 12.10
C GLY A 987 39.57 28.66 12.46
N ALA A 988 38.96 28.36 13.60
CA ALA A 988 37.59 28.69 14.02
C ALA A 988 37.28 30.16 14.42
N ALA A 989 36.00 30.56 14.18
CA ALA A 989 35.03 31.30 15.04
C ALA A 989 35.35 32.73 15.59
N PRO A 990 34.41 33.47 16.25
CA PRO A 990 32.98 33.76 15.98
C PRO A 990 32.52 35.24 16.20
N SER A 991 31.27 35.55 15.79
CA SER A 991 30.23 36.49 16.32
C SER A 991 30.52 37.85 17.01
N ARG A 992 29.79 38.93 16.61
CA ARG A 992 28.87 39.82 17.42
C ARG A 992 28.57 41.16 16.68
N TYR A 993 27.30 41.49 16.38
CA TYR A 993 26.28 42.33 17.09
C TYR A 993 26.34 43.88 16.91
N TYR A 994 25.34 44.41 16.19
CA TYR A 994 24.47 45.61 16.35
C TYR A 994 24.91 47.12 16.25
N ALA A 995 24.11 47.85 15.44
CA ALA A 995 23.33 49.10 15.72
C ALA A 995 23.63 50.44 14.98
N ALA A 996 22.69 50.80 14.09
CA ALA A 996 21.93 52.06 13.89
C ALA A 996 22.56 53.49 13.80
N ALA A 997 22.19 54.25 12.74
CA ALA A 997 21.62 55.63 12.78
C ALA A 997 21.31 56.21 11.36
N GLU A 998 20.19 56.94 11.21
CA GLU A 998 19.71 57.77 10.06
C GLU A 998 19.80 59.29 10.42
N PRO A 999 19.31 60.30 9.63
CA PRO A 999 19.52 60.77 8.22
C PRO A 999 19.82 62.33 8.23
N PRO A 1000 19.38 63.27 7.31
CA PRO A 1000 19.02 63.36 5.86
C PRO A 1000 19.78 64.55 5.13
N PRO A 1001 19.24 65.32 4.13
CA PRO A 1001 18.67 65.05 2.78
C PRO A 1001 19.35 65.83 1.60
N ALA A 1002 19.04 65.52 0.31
CA ALA A 1002 18.80 66.54 -0.75
C ALA A 1002 18.35 65.97 -2.13
N SER A 1003 17.24 66.55 -2.62
CA SER A 1003 16.71 66.84 -3.97
C SER A 1003 16.91 65.95 -5.22
N LEU A 1004 15.74 65.66 -5.82
CA LEU A 1004 15.50 65.22 -7.20
C LEU A 1004 15.91 66.29 -8.24
N TYR A 1005 16.54 65.86 -9.34
CA TYR A 1005 16.19 66.17 -10.74
C TYR A 1005 17.26 65.53 -11.65
N SER A 1006 16.90 64.48 -12.40
CA SER A 1006 17.62 63.84 -13.54
C SER A 1006 17.55 62.30 -13.51
N ARG A 1007 16.34 61.73 -13.51
CA ARG A 1007 16.13 60.27 -13.69
C ARG A 1007 15.03 59.88 -14.67
N ALA A 1008 14.31 60.83 -15.26
CA ALA A 1008 13.27 60.53 -16.24
C ALA A 1008 13.81 60.23 -17.65
N GLY A 1009 14.90 60.88 -18.08
CA GLY A 1009 15.47 60.67 -19.41
C GLY A 1009 16.20 59.32 -19.58
N THR A 1010 16.86 58.85 -18.52
CA THR A 1010 17.66 57.60 -18.57
C THR A 1010 16.78 56.35 -18.55
N LEU A 1011 15.61 56.40 -17.91
CA LEU A 1011 14.66 55.28 -17.86
C LEU A 1011 13.91 55.07 -19.19
N LEU A 1012 13.63 56.16 -19.93
CA LEU A 1012 13.00 56.08 -21.25
C LEU A 1012 13.95 55.51 -22.33
N ALA A 1013 15.25 55.83 -22.26
CA ALA A 1013 16.24 55.30 -23.19
C ALA A 1013 16.46 53.78 -23.01
N ILE A 1014 16.46 53.29 -21.76
CA ILE A 1014 16.63 51.87 -21.42
C ILE A 1014 15.40 51.04 -21.85
N ALA A 1015 14.20 51.58 -21.67
CA ALA A 1015 12.97 50.89 -22.09
C ALA A 1015 12.90 50.72 -23.62
N ALA A 1016 13.32 51.73 -24.38
CA ALA A 1016 13.35 51.67 -25.85
C ALA A 1016 14.40 50.66 -26.38
N THR A 1017 15.57 50.56 -25.75
CA THR A 1017 16.61 49.59 -26.17
C THR A 1017 16.20 48.15 -25.89
N VAL A 1018 15.56 47.89 -24.75
CA VAL A 1018 15.06 46.55 -24.39
C VAL A 1018 13.93 46.11 -25.32
N TYR A 1019 13.05 47.04 -25.71
CA TYR A 1019 11.98 46.74 -26.67
C TYR A 1019 12.52 46.43 -28.08
N CYS A 1020 13.50 47.19 -28.57
CA CYS A 1020 14.12 46.93 -29.88
C CYS A 1020 14.92 45.62 -29.91
N LEU A 1021 15.66 45.28 -28.85
CA LEU A 1021 16.44 44.03 -28.77
C LEU A 1021 15.54 42.79 -28.67
N THR A 1022 14.41 42.87 -27.96
CA THR A 1022 13.47 41.76 -27.86
C THR A 1022 12.64 41.57 -29.14
N ALA A 1023 12.35 42.64 -29.88
CA ALA A 1023 11.71 42.56 -31.19
C ALA A 1023 12.64 42.00 -32.29
N LEU A 1024 13.94 42.33 -32.26
CA LEU A 1024 14.95 41.76 -33.17
C LEU A 1024 15.26 40.29 -32.86
N TRP A 1025 15.25 39.88 -31.59
CA TRP A 1025 15.48 38.50 -31.19
C TRP A 1025 14.32 37.56 -31.57
N LYS A 1026 13.07 38.07 -31.55
CA LYS A 1026 11.88 37.32 -32.02
C LYS A 1026 11.81 37.13 -33.54
N ARG A 1027 12.48 37.96 -34.36
CA ARG A 1027 12.38 37.92 -35.83
C ARG A 1027 13.52 37.19 -36.57
N CYS A 1028 14.61 36.79 -35.91
CA CYS A 1028 15.75 36.12 -36.56
C CYS A 1028 16.31 34.89 -35.83
N GLY A 1029 15.61 34.38 -34.82
CA GLY A 1029 16.08 33.27 -33.97
C GLY A 1029 15.81 31.85 -34.48
N ARG A 1030 15.88 31.56 -35.79
CA ARG A 1030 15.94 30.16 -36.31
C ARG A 1030 16.70 30.11 -37.64
N LYS A 1031 18.04 30.12 -37.54
CA LYS A 1031 19.03 29.49 -38.45
C LYS A 1031 20.39 30.15 -38.19
N LEU A 1032 21.28 29.50 -37.44
CA LEU A 1032 22.73 29.53 -37.71
C LEU A 1032 23.43 28.45 -36.86
N ARG A 1033 24.18 27.58 -37.52
CA ARG A 1033 24.95 26.47 -36.91
C ARG A 1033 26.16 27.00 -36.14
N ARG A 1034 26.45 26.31 -35.03
CA ARG A 1034 27.66 26.38 -34.20
C ARG A 1034 28.95 26.28 -35.04
N ARG A 1035 29.74 27.35 -35.06
CA ARG A 1035 31.22 27.39 -34.98
C ARG A 1035 31.63 28.85 -35.13
N ARG A 1036 32.38 29.39 -34.14
CA ARG A 1036 32.79 30.80 -33.93
C ARG A 1036 31.84 31.64 -33.05
N LEU A 1037 31.85 31.34 -31.75
CA LEU A 1037 31.44 32.29 -30.69
C LEU A 1037 32.13 31.93 -29.36
N MET A 1038 33.41 31.56 -29.46
CA MET A 1038 34.33 31.24 -28.35
C MET A 1038 35.56 32.18 -28.37
N SER A 1039 35.39 33.41 -28.86
CA SER A 1039 36.49 34.39 -29.00
C SER A 1039 36.08 35.84 -28.67
N LEU A 1040 34.95 36.04 -27.98
CA LEU A 1040 34.45 37.39 -27.64
C LEU A 1040 33.89 37.48 -26.21
N ALA A 1041 34.37 36.61 -25.32
CA ALA A 1041 34.06 36.62 -23.90
C ALA A 1041 35.31 36.31 -23.05
N THR A 1042 36.43 36.92 -23.45
CA THR A 1042 37.53 37.33 -22.55
C THR A 1042 37.45 38.83 -22.40
#